data_AF-A0A534QNI6-F1
#
_entry.id   AF-A0A534QNI6-F1
#
_cell.length_a   1.000
_cell.length_b   1.000
_cell.length_c   1.000
_cell.angle_alpha   90.00
_cell.angle_beta   90.00
_cell.angle_gamma   90.00
#
_symmetry.space_group_name_H-M   'P 1'
#
loop_
_entity.id
_entity.type
_entity.pdbx_description
1 polymer ?
#
loop_
_entity_poly.entity_id
_entity_poly.type
_entity_poly.pdbx_seq_one_letter_code
_entity_poly.pdbx_strand_id
1 'polypeptide(L)'
;MPRTYREAYERLLPLVEKPGRYLGNERGSVRKDVSRVRLRLALAFPEVYEIAQSHLGLQILYDILNRRPDVAAERVYAPWPDMETLLRARGLPLVSLESHTALVDFHVVGVSLQYELTYTNLLTMLELGGVPLRAAQRGPQHPLVIAGGPCAFNPEPLAPFLDGVLLGDGEEAIGDICDVVLSRRETAGHDRAALLRALAAIPGFYVPAFFAPRHHADGTIAEVVPLDPARPQVRKRVLFDLDRFAPPPNPIVPNLGVVHDRASIEVMRGCVKGCRFCQAGYVYRPLRERNPERVVEETTRLMARTGYEEVSLLSLSTGDYSGVNPVLKELMDRLAPERVAVSLPSTRVDALSPRILEQIRRVRKTGFTLAPEAGTQRLRDVIQKEYREEELLEAARLFADLGWRTLKLYFMIGLPSETEEDVVGIAELAARVAAAGGGRLAVTASVSTFCPKPHTPFQWAGQLSLEETRARHTLLRRELGRRRIAFRWHDAELSFLEGIFSRGDRRLADVLETAQRRGARFDGWSDRCRMDVWRAALAEHGIDPALYLRRRPLGESLPWDHLDAGLAKRFLLQDLARAVRGVLTPDCSIERCTYCGACDFKAVRNVDYHPTGAKGGEHRGGGISRWAELAVPSDANDPLPAWETRMWRQIRTRVAERRPAGSLRGGVDAAPLPAEIAIGGDGAADAGGEGNAEEWLGAVPSSLAPASVGPPAVQRIRLCYRKVGPARFIGTRELGTTFLRAARRARLPVAFSQGHHPLPRLSFGPAPPLGVSSDGEYVDVELTASLDAAELVARLGAELPDGLEAVEASEVPRSAPSIESEIESVTYRVDLGELDVPPAPEAVAAAVARFAAAPNVPVTKRGKSGTRTVDARRFVLALEPEGPDRLVVELRTGPEGTLKASALVGELLGLSSDASPALRVHKIATRFRVATEPAAATSA
;
A
#
# COMPACT_ATOMS: atom_id res chain seq x y z
N MET A 1 21.15 -27.67 14.10
CA MET A 1 20.22 -27.46 12.96
C MET A 1 18.87 -26.99 13.50
N PRO A 2 18.19 -26.05 12.81
CA PRO A 2 16.88 -25.56 13.24
C PRO A 2 15.84 -26.70 13.21
N ARG A 3 14.99 -26.74 14.23
CA ARG A 3 13.91 -27.74 14.39
C ARG A 3 12.59 -27.28 13.78
N THR A 4 12.46 -25.99 13.53
CA THR A 4 11.25 -25.37 12.96
C THR A 4 11.62 -24.35 11.89
N TYR A 5 10.68 -24.05 10.97
CA TYR A 5 10.88 -22.97 10.00
C TYR A 5 11.06 -21.61 10.67
N ARG A 6 10.42 -21.37 11.83
CA ARG A 6 10.63 -20.16 12.63
C ARG A 6 12.08 -19.98 13.03
N GLU A 7 12.70 -21.01 13.61
CA GLU A 7 14.11 -20.96 14.01
C GLU A 7 15.04 -20.75 12.80
N ALA A 8 14.73 -21.39 11.66
CA ALA A 8 15.48 -21.23 10.43
C ALA A 8 15.40 -19.80 9.88
N TYR A 9 14.20 -19.21 9.84
CA TYR A 9 13.97 -17.83 9.43
C TYR A 9 14.62 -16.82 10.37
N GLU A 10 14.54 -17.03 11.69
CA GLU A 10 15.18 -16.14 12.66
C GLU A 10 16.71 -16.05 12.49
N ARG A 11 17.35 -17.13 12.01
CA ARG A 11 18.78 -17.14 11.64
C ARG A 11 19.09 -16.43 10.33
N LEU A 12 18.07 -16.13 9.50
CA LEU A 12 18.20 -15.37 8.26
C LEU A 12 18.02 -13.87 8.45
N LEU A 13 17.22 -13.46 9.43
CA LEU A 13 16.88 -12.05 9.66
C LEU A 13 18.10 -11.12 9.80
N PRO A 14 19.22 -11.49 10.45
CA PRO A 14 20.40 -10.63 10.51
C PRO A 14 21.13 -10.43 9.18
N LEU A 15 20.82 -11.25 8.17
CA LEU A 15 21.51 -11.30 6.88
C LEU A 15 20.76 -10.55 5.76
N VAL A 16 19.57 -10.03 6.05
CA VAL A 16 18.72 -9.32 5.08
C VAL A 16 18.64 -7.83 5.39
N GLU A 17 18.37 -7.02 4.37
CA GLU A 17 18.36 -5.55 4.46
C GLU A 17 17.25 -5.03 5.39
N LYS A 18 16.07 -5.65 5.33
CA LYS A 18 14.88 -5.26 6.11
C LYS A 18 14.21 -6.46 6.80
N PRO A 19 14.74 -6.93 7.95
CA PRO A 19 14.16 -8.07 8.66
C PRO A 19 12.75 -7.83 9.18
N GLY A 20 12.36 -6.56 9.39
CA GLY A 20 11.01 -6.18 9.82
C GLY A 20 9.88 -6.71 8.94
N ARG A 21 10.16 -7.04 7.66
CA ARG A 21 9.20 -7.61 6.70
C ARG A 21 8.70 -9.01 7.07
N TYR A 22 9.42 -9.70 7.96
CA TYR A 22 9.27 -11.15 8.17
C TYR A 22 8.93 -11.52 9.63
N LEU A 23 8.54 -10.56 10.48
CA LEU A 23 8.40 -10.80 11.93
C LEU A 23 7.06 -11.43 12.34
N GLY A 24 5.94 -10.96 11.77
CA GLY A 24 4.61 -11.50 12.07
C GLY A 24 4.11 -11.31 13.52
N ASN A 25 4.73 -10.41 14.30
CA ASN A 25 4.41 -10.12 15.70
C ASN A 25 3.74 -8.74 15.89
N GLU A 26 3.08 -8.24 14.85
CA GLU A 26 2.42 -6.94 14.87
C GLU A 26 1.13 -7.00 15.71
N ARG A 27 0.76 -5.88 16.34
CA ARG A 27 -0.52 -5.78 17.03
C ARG A 27 -1.67 -6.01 16.04
N GLY A 28 -2.68 -6.77 16.47
CA GLY A 28 -3.81 -7.17 15.62
C GLY A 28 -3.57 -8.49 14.88
N SER A 29 -2.36 -9.05 14.94
CA SER A 29 -2.09 -10.38 14.37
C SER A 29 -2.86 -11.44 15.15
N VAL A 30 -3.58 -12.29 14.42
CA VAL A 30 -4.35 -13.40 14.98
C VAL A 30 -3.59 -14.69 14.72
N ARG A 31 -3.19 -15.37 15.79
CA ARG A 31 -2.62 -16.72 15.74
C ARG A 31 -3.60 -17.70 16.34
N LYS A 32 -4.06 -18.66 15.53
CA LYS A 32 -4.97 -19.73 15.99
C LYS A 32 -4.21 -21.02 16.20
N ASP A 33 -4.67 -21.81 17.16
CA ASP A 33 -4.20 -23.17 17.35
C ASP A 33 -4.57 -24.01 16.13
N VAL A 34 -3.54 -24.45 15.39
CA VAL A 34 -3.66 -25.19 14.14
C VAL A 34 -4.41 -26.51 14.33
N SER A 35 -4.39 -27.08 15.54
CA SER A 35 -5.12 -28.32 15.86
C SER A 35 -6.63 -28.14 15.99
N ARG A 36 -7.10 -26.89 16.17
CA ARG A 36 -8.51 -26.56 16.41
C ARG A 36 -9.23 -26.03 15.17
N VAL A 37 -8.48 -25.63 14.15
CA VAL A 37 -9.03 -25.11 12.90
C VAL A 37 -9.18 -26.21 11.86
N ARG A 38 -10.21 -26.11 11.03
CA ARG A 38 -10.54 -27.10 9.99
C ARG A 38 -10.09 -26.66 8.61
N LEU A 39 -9.89 -25.36 8.42
CA LEU A 39 -9.43 -24.75 7.18
C LEU A 39 -8.31 -23.75 7.47
N ARG A 40 -7.31 -23.73 6.58
CA ARG A 40 -6.15 -22.84 6.63
C ARG A 40 -6.07 -22.10 5.31
N LEU A 41 -6.17 -20.78 5.36
CA LEU A 41 -6.05 -19.88 4.22
C LEU A 41 -4.78 -19.05 4.32
N ALA A 42 -3.94 -19.09 3.29
CA ALA A 42 -2.88 -18.11 3.10
C ALA A 42 -3.45 -16.92 2.31
N LEU A 43 -3.44 -15.73 2.89
CA LEU A 43 -3.71 -14.49 2.18
C LEU A 43 -2.40 -13.97 1.60
N ALA A 44 -2.14 -14.36 0.36
CA ALA A 44 -0.95 -14.02 -0.39
C ALA A 44 -1.10 -12.67 -1.09
N PHE A 45 -0.07 -11.85 -1.00
CA PHE A 45 0.02 -10.60 -1.76
C PHE A 45 1.39 -10.55 -2.49
N PRO A 46 1.42 -10.49 -3.83
CA PRO A 46 2.64 -10.64 -4.64
C PRO A 46 3.50 -9.37 -4.69
N GLU A 47 3.73 -8.77 -3.52
CA GLU A 47 4.57 -7.59 -3.31
C GLU A 47 5.24 -7.66 -1.93
N VAL A 48 6.17 -6.74 -1.70
CA VAL A 48 6.80 -6.59 -0.38
C VAL A 48 5.80 -6.17 0.69
N TYR A 49 6.11 -6.53 1.94
CA TYR A 49 5.31 -6.24 3.14
C TYR A 49 4.84 -4.78 3.20
N GLU A 50 5.73 -3.81 2.96
CA GLU A 50 5.42 -2.38 3.11
C GLU A 50 4.31 -1.90 2.18
N ILE A 51 4.19 -2.52 0.99
CA ILE A 51 3.14 -2.20 0.02
C ILE A 51 1.87 -2.98 0.38
N ALA A 52 1.99 -4.29 0.56
CA ALA A 52 0.87 -5.19 0.79
C ALA A 52 0.05 -4.81 2.03
N GLN A 53 0.74 -4.41 3.11
CA GLN A 53 0.11 -4.09 4.39
C GLN A 53 -0.76 -2.82 4.35
N SER A 54 -0.57 -1.96 3.34
CA SER A 54 -1.39 -0.77 3.09
C SER A 54 -2.75 -1.08 2.42
N HIS A 55 -2.93 -2.32 1.95
CA HIS A 55 -4.11 -2.72 1.19
C HIS A 55 -5.29 -3.05 2.11
N LEU A 56 -6.32 -2.17 2.12
CA LEU A 56 -7.50 -2.33 2.97
C LEU A 56 -8.28 -3.63 2.71
N GLY A 57 -8.40 -4.07 1.46
CA GLY A 57 -9.12 -5.31 1.13
C GLY A 57 -8.50 -6.54 1.79
N LEU A 58 -7.17 -6.55 1.95
CA LEU A 58 -6.45 -7.64 2.64
C LEU A 58 -6.80 -7.65 4.13
N GLN A 59 -6.86 -6.47 4.76
CA GLN A 59 -7.24 -6.32 6.17
C GLN A 59 -8.70 -6.74 6.42
N ILE A 60 -9.61 -6.42 5.49
CA ILE A 60 -11.02 -6.83 5.54
C ILE A 60 -11.13 -8.35 5.47
N LEU A 61 -10.51 -8.99 4.48
CA LEU A 61 -10.56 -10.45 4.33
C LEU A 61 -9.90 -11.17 5.52
N TYR A 62 -8.80 -10.63 6.05
CA TYR A 62 -8.12 -11.15 7.23
C TYR A 62 -9.05 -11.15 8.46
N ASP A 63 -9.75 -10.03 8.72
CA ASP A 63 -10.70 -9.93 9.84
C ASP A 63 -11.90 -10.88 9.65
N ILE A 64 -12.52 -10.90 8.46
CA ILE A 64 -13.67 -11.77 8.17
C ILE A 64 -13.32 -13.25 8.42
N LEU A 65 -12.18 -13.70 7.87
CA LEU A 65 -11.74 -15.08 8.01
C LEU A 65 -11.34 -15.41 9.45
N ASN A 66 -10.61 -14.53 10.13
CA ASN A 66 -10.15 -14.80 11.49
C ASN A 66 -11.24 -14.65 12.56
N ARG A 67 -12.40 -14.08 12.26
CA ARG A 67 -13.59 -14.19 13.13
C ARG A 67 -14.23 -15.58 13.14
N ARG A 68 -14.02 -16.37 12.09
CA ARG A 68 -14.58 -17.72 12.00
C ARG A 68 -13.78 -18.71 12.88
N PRO A 69 -14.38 -19.44 13.83
CA PRO A 69 -13.63 -20.31 14.74
C PRO A 69 -12.98 -21.52 14.01
N ASP A 70 -13.54 -21.95 12.89
CA ASP A 70 -13.13 -23.08 12.07
C ASP A 70 -12.04 -22.75 11.02
N VAL A 71 -11.69 -21.48 10.84
CA VAL A 71 -10.74 -21.02 9.80
C VAL A 71 -9.56 -20.26 10.42
N ALA A 72 -8.33 -20.59 10.05
CA ALA A 72 -7.15 -19.74 10.29
C ALA A 72 -6.73 -19.07 8.98
N ALA A 73 -6.64 -17.73 8.99
CA ALA A 73 -6.09 -16.97 7.87
C ALA A 73 -4.76 -16.32 8.26
N GLU A 74 -3.73 -16.53 7.44
CA GLU A 74 -2.37 -16.06 7.69
C GLU A 74 -1.82 -15.31 6.47
N ARG A 75 -0.97 -14.31 6.70
CA ARG A 75 -0.45 -13.42 5.65
C ARG A 75 0.83 -13.99 5.05
N VAL A 76 0.97 -13.90 3.73
CA VAL A 76 2.17 -14.31 2.98
C VAL A 76 2.51 -13.25 1.94
N TYR A 77 3.77 -12.84 1.87
CA TYR A 77 4.24 -11.78 0.97
C TYR A 77 5.40 -12.24 0.11
N ALA A 78 5.64 -11.55 -1.00
CA ALA A 78 6.80 -11.83 -1.83
C ALA A 78 8.09 -11.45 -1.07
N PRO A 79 9.04 -12.38 -0.89
CA PRO A 79 10.32 -12.05 -0.26
C PRO A 79 11.12 -11.14 -1.18
N TRP A 80 11.84 -10.18 -0.60
CA TRP A 80 12.78 -9.36 -1.37
C TRP A 80 13.96 -10.22 -1.88
N PRO A 81 14.69 -9.84 -2.95
CA PRO A 81 15.68 -10.70 -3.58
C PRO A 81 16.80 -11.21 -2.65
N ASP A 82 17.14 -10.47 -1.59
CA ASP A 82 18.11 -10.90 -0.58
C ASP A 82 17.59 -12.12 0.22
N MET A 83 16.35 -12.06 0.70
CA MET A 83 15.68 -13.16 1.38
C MET A 83 15.41 -14.31 0.41
N GLU A 84 14.95 -14.05 -0.82
CA GLU A 84 14.75 -15.09 -1.83
C GLU A 84 16.04 -15.89 -2.06
N THR A 85 17.17 -15.21 -2.22
CA THR A 85 18.48 -15.84 -2.42
C THR A 85 18.83 -16.76 -1.26
N LEU A 86 18.61 -16.31 -0.03
CA LEU A 86 18.90 -17.09 1.16
C LEU A 86 17.96 -18.30 1.34
N LEU A 87 16.67 -18.14 1.04
CA LEU A 87 15.71 -19.25 1.08
C LEU A 87 16.09 -20.34 0.09
N ARG A 88 16.42 -19.97 -1.15
CA ARG A 88 16.90 -20.92 -2.18
C ARG A 88 18.20 -21.60 -1.76
N ALA A 89 19.18 -20.83 -1.29
CA ALA A 89 20.49 -21.36 -0.87
C ALA A 89 20.38 -22.37 0.29
N ARG A 90 19.38 -22.22 1.17
CA ARG A 90 19.15 -23.11 2.31
C ARG A 90 18.03 -24.14 2.09
N GLY A 91 17.43 -24.19 0.90
CA GLY A 91 16.30 -25.09 0.60
C GLY A 91 15.09 -24.87 1.52
N LEU A 92 14.87 -23.64 1.98
CA LEU A 92 13.76 -23.28 2.87
C LEU A 92 12.54 -22.83 2.06
N PRO A 93 11.32 -23.26 2.43
CA PRO A 93 10.12 -22.84 1.74
C PRO A 93 9.71 -21.41 2.13
N LEU A 94 8.93 -20.76 1.28
CA LEU A 94 8.19 -19.55 1.66
C LEU A 94 7.12 -19.90 2.70
N VAL A 95 7.13 -19.17 3.81
CA VAL A 95 6.21 -19.38 4.94
C VAL A 95 5.34 -18.16 5.24
N SER A 96 4.25 -18.39 5.99
CA SER A 96 3.39 -17.32 6.54
C SER A 96 4.03 -16.54 7.68
N LEU A 97 3.58 -15.30 7.88
CA LEU A 97 4.10 -14.44 8.95
C LEU A 97 3.71 -14.92 10.35
N GLU A 98 2.44 -15.27 10.54
CA GLU A 98 1.89 -15.63 11.84
C GLU A 98 2.56 -16.90 12.39
N SER A 99 2.41 -18.02 11.69
CA SER A 99 2.82 -19.32 12.22
C SER A 99 4.11 -19.87 11.61
N HIS A 100 4.63 -19.25 10.55
CA HIS A 100 5.72 -19.81 9.72
C HIS A 100 5.32 -21.17 9.12
N THR A 101 4.05 -21.29 8.72
CA THR A 101 3.52 -22.44 7.98
C THR A 101 3.99 -22.34 6.53
N ALA A 102 4.52 -23.41 5.95
CA ALA A 102 4.91 -23.41 4.55
C ALA A 102 3.70 -23.26 3.63
N LEU A 103 3.86 -22.57 2.50
CA LEU A 103 2.74 -22.24 1.61
C LEU A 103 1.99 -23.50 1.10
N VAL A 104 2.73 -24.59 0.82
CA VAL A 104 2.16 -25.88 0.41
C VAL A 104 1.28 -26.55 1.47
N ASP A 105 1.45 -26.21 2.75
CA ASP A 105 0.67 -26.81 3.84
C ASP A 105 -0.70 -26.14 4.04
N PHE A 106 -0.98 -25.05 3.32
CA PHE A 106 -2.31 -24.43 3.35
C PHE A 106 -3.32 -25.23 2.54
N HIS A 107 -4.60 -25.06 2.86
CA HIS A 107 -5.69 -25.65 2.06
C HIS A 107 -6.03 -24.76 0.85
N VAL A 108 -5.88 -23.45 1.03
CA VAL A 108 -6.16 -22.43 0.02
C VAL A 108 -5.12 -21.32 0.13
N VAL A 109 -4.59 -20.90 -1.01
CA VAL A 109 -3.77 -19.70 -1.19
C VAL A 109 -4.61 -18.69 -1.95
N GLY A 110 -5.10 -17.66 -1.25
CA GLY A 110 -5.86 -16.56 -1.83
C GLY A 110 -4.95 -15.38 -2.18
N VAL A 111 -4.90 -15.00 -3.46
CA VAL A 111 -3.99 -13.99 -3.99
C VAL A 111 -4.74 -12.70 -4.30
N SER A 112 -4.27 -11.57 -3.79
CA SER A 112 -4.75 -10.24 -4.20
C SER A 112 -3.94 -9.70 -5.37
N LEU A 113 -4.51 -9.67 -6.58
CA LEU A 113 -3.86 -9.17 -7.79
C LEU A 113 -4.27 -7.72 -8.09
N GLN A 114 -3.41 -6.77 -7.69
CA GLN A 114 -3.69 -5.34 -7.84
C GLN A 114 -3.31 -4.78 -9.21
N TYR A 115 -2.22 -5.25 -9.78
CA TYR A 115 -1.69 -4.82 -11.08
C TYR A 115 -0.77 -5.88 -11.69
N GLU A 116 -0.55 -5.80 -13.01
CA GLU A 116 -0.02 -6.89 -13.82
C GLU A 116 1.48 -7.17 -13.62
N LEU A 117 2.28 -6.18 -13.23
CA LEU A 117 3.73 -6.35 -13.07
C LEU A 117 4.12 -7.12 -11.80
N THR A 118 3.13 -7.64 -11.07
CA THR A 118 3.32 -8.54 -9.91
C THR A 118 3.20 -10.02 -10.28
N TYR A 119 2.91 -10.35 -11.54
CA TYR A 119 2.63 -11.74 -11.94
C TYR A 119 3.84 -12.66 -11.74
N THR A 120 5.05 -12.19 -12.02
CA THR A 120 6.30 -12.94 -11.76
C THR A 120 6.54 -13.17 -10.27
N ASN A 121 6.15 -12.21 -9.41
CA ASN A 121 6.22 -12.37 -7.96
C ASN A 121 5.28 -13.47 -7.48
N LEU A 122 4.05 -13.56 -8.01
CA LEU A 122 3.14 -14.66 -7.69
C LEU A 122 3.76 -16.02 -8.03
N LEU A 123 4.27 -16.20 -9.26
CA LEU A 123 4.89 -17.47 -9.65
C LEU A 123 6.09 -17.81 -8.75
N THR A 124 6.86 -16.81 -8.35
CA THR A 124 8.00 -16.97 -7.44
C THR A 124 7.56 -17.39 -6.04
N MET A 125 6.48 -16.81 -5.52
CA MET A 125 5.90 -17.23 -4.24
C MET A 125 5.42 -18.67 -4.28
N LEU A 126 4.78 -19.11 -5.38
CA LEU A 126 4.36 -20.50 -5.55
C LEU A 126 5.55 -21.46 -5.61
N GLU A 127 6.57 -21.11 -6.40
CA GLU A 127 7.81 -21.88 -6.53
C GLU A 127 8.52 -22.04 -5.18
N LEU A 128 8.82 -20.93 -4.49
CA LEU A 128 9.44 -20.94 -3.15
C LEU A 128 8.54 -21.64 -2.13
N GLY A 129 7.23 -21.55 -2.30
CA GLY A 129 6.25 -22.18 -1.42
C GLY A 129 6.10 -23.68 -1.61
N GLY A 130 6.76 -24.29 -2.60
CA GLY A 130 6.61 -25.71 -2.94
C GLY A 130 5.26 -26.04 -3.60
N VAL A 131 4.54 -25.04 -4.13
CA VAL A 131 3.25 -25.22 -4.81
C VAL A 131 3.51 -25.31 -6.32
N PRO A 132 3.07 -26.38 -7.01
CA PRO A 132 3.23 -26.48 -8.46
C PRO A 132 2.67 -25.24 -9.17
N LEU A 133 3.45 -24.68 -10.10
CA LEU A 133 3.10 -23.43 -10.78
C LEU A 133 1.80 -23.58 -11.56
N ARG A 134 1.67 -24.61 -12.39
CA ARG A 134 0.47 -24.85 -13.22
C ARG A 134 -0.62 -25.53 -12.39
N ALA A 135 -1.84 -25.03 -12.48
CA ALA A 135 -3.00 -25.62 -11.82
C ALA A 135 -3.20 -27.10 -12.23
N ALA A 136 -2.92 -27.44 -13.49
CA ALA A 136 -3.02 -28.82 -13.99
C ALA A 136 -2.03 -29.80 -13.33
N GLN A 137 -0.96 -29.32 -12.70
CA GLN A 137 0.03 -30.13 -11.98
C GLN A 137 -0.34 -30.32 -10.49
N ARG A 138 -1.39 -29.65 -10.01
CA ARG A 138 -1.79 -29.72 -8.60
C ARG A 138 -2.74 -30.87 -8.35
N GLY A 139 -2.23 -31.90 -7.69
CA GLY A 139 -3.04 -32.94 -7.07
C GLY A 139 -3.81 -32.48 -5.81
N PRO A 140 -4.60 -33.36 -5.20
CA PRO A 140 -5.44 -33.01 -4.06
C PRO A 140 -4.73 -32.62 -2.76
N GLN A 141 -3.47 -33.00 -2.62
CA GLN A 141 -2.61 -32.64 -1.49
C GLN A 141 -2.14 -31.19 -1.53
N HIS A 142 -2.17 -30.56 -2.71
CA HIS A 142 -1.74 -29.17 -2.86
C HIS A 142 -2.88 -28.20 -2.51
N PRO A 143 -2.57 -26.95 -2.12
CA PRO A 143 -3.57 -25.92 -1.94
C PRO A 143 -4.34 -25.61 -3.23
N LEU A 144 -5.57 -25.12 -3.09
CA LEU A 144 -6.20 -24.33 -4.15
C LEU A 144 -5.51 -22.97 -4.24
N VAL A 145 -5.13 -22.52 -5.43
CA VAL A 145 -4.68 -21.14 -5.65
C VAL A 145 -5.80 -20.35 -6.28
N ILE A 146 -6.40 -19.46 -5.50
CA ILE A 146 -7.48 -18.58 -5.96
C ILE A 146 -6.99 -17.13 -6.00
N ALA A 147 -7.56 -16.32 -6.89
CA ALA A 147 -7.19 -14.91 -6.99
C ALA A 147 -8.41 -13.98 -6.95
N GLY A 148 -8.17 -12.71 -6.63
CA GLY A 148 -9.15 -11.63 -6.74
C GLY A 148 -8.46 -10.28 -6.93
N GLY A 149 -9.22 -9.19 -6.88
CA GLY A 149 -8.72 -7.83 -7.11
C GLY A 149 -8.90 -7.35 -8.56
N PRO A 150 -8.44 -6.13 -8.89
CA PRO A 150 -8.65 -5.51 -10.21
C PRO A 150 -8.22 -6.36 -11.41
N CYS A 151 -7.12 -7.12 -11.32
CA CYS A 151 -6.67 -7.98 -12.42
C CYS A 151 -7.58 -9.18 -12.68
N ALA A 152 -8.51 -9.50 -11.77
CA ALA A 152 -9.51 -10.56 -11.97
C ALA A 152 -10.43 -10.30 -13.19
N PHE A 153 -10.48 -9.06 -13.68
CA PHE A 153 -11.24 -8.67 -14.87
C PHE A 153 -10.49 -8.91 -16.19
N ASN A 154 -9.23 -9.34 -16.17
CA ASN A 154 -8.60 -10.09 -17.26
C ASN A 154 -7.54 -11.05 -16.68
N PRO A 155 -7.96 -12.23 -16.20
CA PRO A 155 -7.07 -13.20 -15.59
C PRO A 155 -6.39 -14.10 -16.62
N GLU A 156 -6.67 -13.98 -17.92
CA GLU A 156 -6.23 -14.95 -18.93
C GLU A 156 -4.71 -15.18 -18.98
N PRO A 157 -3.84 -14.16 -18.85
CA PRO A 157 -2.39 -14.40 -18.77
C PRO A 157 -1.99 -15.27 -17.57
N LEU A 158 -2.77 -15.26 -16.49
CA LEU A 158 -2.54 -16.06 -15.28
C LEU A 158 -3.39 -17.33 -15.20
N ALA A 159 -4.36 -17.52 -16.11
CA ALA A 159 -5.33 -18.60 -16.06
C ALA A 159 -4.70 -20.00 -15.85
N PRO A 160 -3.56 -20.36 -16.48
CA PRO A 160 -2.94 -21.67 -16.26
C PRO A 160 -2.35 -21.89 -14.86
N PHE A 161 -2.16 -20.85 -14.06
CA PHE A 161 -1.59 -20.91 -12.72
C PHE A 161 -2.65 -20.86 -11.60
N LEU A 162 -3.92 -20.60 -11.94
CA LEU A 162 -4.99 -20.35 -10.99
C LEU A 162 -6.05 -21.47 -11.03
N ASP A 163 -6.45 -21.96 -9.86
CA ASP A 163 -7.56 -22.89 -9.70
C ASP A 163 -8.92 -22.17 -9.78
N GLY A 164 -8.97 -20.89 -9.39
CA GLY A 164 -10.15 -20.04 -9.51
C GLY A 164 -9.86 -18.56 -9.34
N VAL A 165 -10.79 -17.72 -9.78
CA VAL A 165 -10.68 -16.26 -9.73
C VAL A 165 -12.04 -15.69 -9.32
N LEU A 166 -12.06 -14.89 -8.26
CA LEU A 166 -13.25 -14.17 -7.84
C LEU A 166 -13.31 -12.80 -8.53
N LEU A 167 -14.37 -12.58 -9.30
CA LEU A 167 -14.70 -11.29 -9.89
C LEU A 167 -15.60 -10.48 -8.94
N GLY A 168 -15.17 -9.27 -8.59
CA GLY A 168 -15.95 -8.35 -7.78
C GLY A 168 -15.64 -8.42 -6.29
N ASP A 169 -16.66 -8.23 -5.47
CA ASP A 169 -16.50 -8.03 -4.01
C ASP A 169 -16.29 -9.36 -3.25
N GLY A 170 -15.35 -9.35 -2.30
CA GLY A 170 -14.86 -10.55 -1.61
C GLY A 170 -15.50 -10.84 -0.26
N GLU A 171 -16.15 -9.87 0.36
CA GLU A 171 -16.56 -9.92 1.77
C GLU A 171 -17.56 -11.04 2.07
N GLU A 172 -18.55 -11.25 1.20
CA GLU A 172 -19.48 -12.38 1.31
C GLU A 172 -18.91 -13.64 0.67
N ALA A 173 -18.33 -13.50 -0.53
CA ALA A 173 -17.88 -14.63 -1.34
C ALA A 173 -16.79 -15.46 -0.65
N ILE A 174 -15.93 -14.85 0.15
CA ILE A 174 -14.89 -15.60 0.88
C ILE A 174 -15.50 -16.56 1.92
N GLY A 175 -16.65 -16.20 2.50
CA GLY A 175 -17.43 -17.10 3.38
C GLY A 175 -17.99 -18.28 2.60
N ASP A 176 -18.65 -18.01 1.46
CA ASP A 176 -19.19 -19.04 0.56
C ASP A 176 -18.08 -20.02 0.11
N ILE A 177 -16.90 -19.51 -0.23
CA ILE A 177 -15.72 -20.31 -0.60
C ILE A 177 -15.28 -21.21 0.55
N CYS A 178 -15.18 -20.68 1.78
CA CYS A 178 -14.81 -21.47 2.95
C CYS A 178 -15.80 -22.62 3.18
N ASP A 179 -17.10 -22.35 3.10
CA ASP A 179 -18.14 -23.34 3.35
C ASP A 179 -18.12 -24.45 2.30
N VAL A 180 -17.92 -24.10 1.01
CA VAL A 180 -17.77 -25.10 -0.07
C VAL A 180 -16.53 -25.96 0.13
N VAL A 181 -15.38 -25.36 0.46
CA VAL A 181 -14.13 -26.10 0.68
C VAL A 181 -14.26 -27.04 1.89
N LEU A 182 -14.81 -26.55 3.00
CA LEU A 182 -15.04 -27.35 4.21
C LEU A 182 -15.97 -28.54 3.94
N SER A 183 -17.13 -28.28 3.34
CA SER A 183 -18.12 -29.31 3.05
C SER A 183 -17.58 -30.40 2.12
N ARG A 184 -16.82 -30.02 1.09
CA ARG A 184 -16.25 -30.99 0.13
C ARG A 184 -15.17 -31.86 0.76
N ARG A 185 -14.34 -31.29 1.63
CA ARG A 185 -13.33 -32.05 2.37
C ARG A 185 -13.95 -33.10 3.29
N GLU A 186 -15.16 -32.88 3.81
CA GLU A 186 -15.89 -33.84 4.65
C GLU A 186 -16.60 -34.94 3.85
N THR A 187 -17.23 -34.59 2.72
CA THR A 187 -18.25 -35.44 2.07
C THR A 187 -17.75 -36.27 0.89
N ALA A 188 -16.74 -35.81 0.15
CA ALA A 188 -16.36 -36.40 -1.15
C ALA A 188 -14.89 -36.80 -1.24
N GLY A 189 -14.15 -36.77 -0.13
CA GLY A 189 -12.72 -36.93 -0.16
C GLY A 189 -12.02 -35.85 -0.99
N HIS A 190 -10.90 -36.20 -1.58
CA HIS A 190 -9.94 -35.29 -2.20
C HIS A 190 -10.20 -35.08 -3.72
N ASP A 191 -11.46 -35.17 -4.19
CA ASP A 191 -11.80 -34.92 -5.62
C ASP A 191 -11.78 -33.42 -5.96
N ARG A 192 -10.64 -32.99 -6.53
CA ARG A 192 -10.43 -31.61 -6.95
C ARG A 192 -11.39 -31.17 -8.07
N ALA A 193 -11.78 -32.04 -8.99
CA ALA A 193 -12.69 -31.66 -10.08
C ALA A 193 -14.11 -31.39 -9.56
N ALA A 194 -14.60 -32.19 -8.62
CA ALA A 194 -15.88 -31.94 -7.95
C ALA A 194 -15.84 -30.65 -7.10
N LEU A 195 -14.73 -30.38 -6.42
CA LEU A 195 -14.53 -29.13 -5.68
C LEU A 195 -14.57 -27.91 -6.60
N LEU A 196 -13.86 -27.93 -7.73
CA LEU A 196 -13.89 -26.85 -8.71
C LEU A 196 -15.28 -26.61 -9.31
N ARG A 197 -16.04 -27.67 -9.60
CA ARG A 197 -17.44 -27.54 -10.06
C ARG A 197 -18.34 -26.88 -9.03
N ALA A 198 -18.14 -27.22 -7.74
CA ALA A 198 -18.87 -26.63 -6.63
C ALA A 198 -18.51 -25.15 -6.44
N LEU A 199 -17.22 -24.81 -6.50
CA LEU A 199 -16.76 -23.42 -6.41
C LEU A 199 -17.27 -22.57 -7.57
N ALA A 200 -17.31 -23.09 -8.79
CA ALA A 200 -17.88 -22.39 -9.93
C ALA A 200 -19.40 -22.13 -9.83
N ALA A 201 -20.09 -22.68 -8.82
CA ALA A 201 -21.48 -22.34 -8.52
C ALA A 201 -21.61 -21.04 -7.70
N ILE A 202 -20.51 -20.57 -7.10
CA ILE A 202 -20.48 -19.33 -6.34
C ILE A 202 -20.54 -18.15 -7.34
N PRO A 203 -21.48 -17.20 -7.18
CA PRO A 203 -21.57 -16.04 -8.05
C PRO A 203 -20.26 -15.25 -8.08
N GLY A 204 -19.77 -14.94 -9.29
CA GLY A 204 -18.50 -14.26 -9.50
C GLY A 204 -17.27 -15.17 -9.53
N PHE A 205 -17.39 -16.47 -9.30
CA PHE A 205 -16.24 -17.37 -9.23
C PHE A 205 -15.96 -18.02 -10.60
N TYR A 206 -14.91 -17.53 -11.27
CA TYR A 206 -14.39 -18.04 -12.53
C TYR A 206 -13.40 -19.19 -12.29
N VAL A 207 -13.62 -20.34 -12.93
CA VAL A 207 -12.69 -21.47 -12.90
C VAL A 207 -12.06 -21.63 -14.29
N PRO A 208 -10.77 -21.28 -14.48
CA PRO A 208 -10.14 -21.30 -15.79
C PRO A 208 -10.19 -22.64 -16.53
N ALA A 209 -10.18 -23.75 -15.79
CA ALA A 209 -10.25 -25.10 -16.33
C ALA A 209 -11.57 -25.41 -17.05
N PHE A 210 -12.62 -24.60 -16.86
CA PHE A 210 -13.90 -24.76 -17.54
C PHE A 210 -14.05 -23.87 -18.79
N PHE A 211 -12.96 -23.24 -19.23
CA PHE A 211 -12.96 -22.35 -20.39
C PHE A 211 -11.75 -22.62 -21.26
N ALA A 212 -11.97 -22.75 -22.58
CA ALA A 212 -10.93 -23.05 -23.56
C ALA A 212 -10.83 -21.94 -24.62
N PRO A 213 -9.72 -21.18 -24.69
CA PRO A 213 -9.54 -20.18 -25.73
C PRO A 213 -9.31 -20.84 -27.10
N ARG A 214 -9.88 -20.23 -28.14
CA ARG A 214 -9.60 -20.54 -29.56
C ARG A 214 -9.08 -19.28 -30.24
N HIS A 215 -8.14 -19.46 -31.15
CA HIS A 215 -7.49 -18.38 -31.87
C HIS A 215 -7.70 -18.49 -33.37
N HIS A 216 -7.68 -17.34 -34.04
CA HIS A 216 -7.54 -17.25 -35.48
C HIS A 216 -6.09 -17.54 -35.91
N ALA A 217 -5.88 -17.74 -37.21
CA ALA A 217 -4.56 -18.03 -37.77
C ALA A 217 -3.56 -16.87 -37.60
N ASP A 218 -4.04 -15.62 -37.51
CA ASP A 218 -3.24 -14.43 -37.23
C ASP A 218 -2.88 -14.25 -35.74
N GLY A 219 -3.28 -15.21 -34.91
CA GLY A 219 -3.04 -15.19 -33.47
C GLY A 219 -4.02 -14.32 -32.69
N THR A 220 -5.03 -13.69 -33.30
CA THR A 220 -6.08 -13.00 -32.54
C THR A 220 -7.02 -14.01 -31.87
N ILE A 221 -7.64 -13.63 -30.75
CA ILE A 221 -8.60 -14.51 -30.06
C ILE A 221 -9.89 -14.57 -30.89
N ALA A 222 -10.37 -15.78 -31.17
CA ALA A 222 -11.64 -16.01 -31.85
C ALA A 222 -12.78 -16.05 -30.81
N GLU A 223 -12.59 -16.82 -29.75
CA GLU A 223 -13.55 -16.97 -28.65
C GLU A 223 -12.89 -17.63 -27.44
N VAL A 224 -13.49 -17.44 -26.25
CA VAL A 224 -13.18 -18.23 -25.06
C VAL A 224 -14.38 -19.14 -24.79
N VAL A 225 -14.24 -20.42 -25.12
CA VAL A 225 -15.35 -21.38 -25.15
C VAL A 225 -15.64 -21.91 -23.75
N PRO A 226 -16.85 -21.73 -23.20
CA PRO A 226 -17.26 -22.41 -21.98
C PRO A 226 -17.39 -23.91 -22.24
N LEU A 227 -16.71 -24.72 -21.41
CA LEU A 227 -16.77 -26.18 -21.47
C LEU A 227 -18.01 -26.73 -20.74
N ASP A 228 -18.66 -25.90 -19.92
CA ASP A 228 -19.97 -26.16 -19.32
C ASP A 228 -21.02 -25.21 -19.94
N PRO A 229 -21.88 -25.70 -20.84
CA PRO A 229 -22.92 -24.87 -21.47
C PRO A 229 -23.91 -24.25 -20.49
N ALA A 230 -24.07 -24.82 -19.27
CA ALA A 230 -24.93 -24.25 -18.24
C ALA A 230 -24.34 -22.97 -17.62
N ARG A 231 -23.04 -22.71 -17.85
CA ARG A 231 -22.30 -21.57 -17.30
C ARG A 231 -21.52 -20.86 -18.42
N PRO A 232 -22.23 -20.25 -19.38
CA PRO A 232 -21.59 -19.66 -20.56
C PRO A 232 -20.77 -18.39 -20.25
N GLN A 233 -21.03 -17.74 -19.10
CA GLN A 233 -20.35 -16.52 -18.68
C GLN A 233 -20.29 -16.44 -17.15
N VAL A 234 -19.28 -15.75 -16.63
CA VAL A 234 -19.14 -15.49 -15.19
C VAL A 234 -19.39 -14.01 -14.90
N ARG A 235 -20.47 -13.71 -14.17
CA ARG A 235 -20.82 -12.36 -13.75
C ARG A 235 -20.28 -12.04 -12.36
N LYS A 236 -19.67 -10.86 -12.21
CA LYS A 236 -19.07 -10.40 -10.95
C LYS A 236 -20.04 -10.45 -9.77
N ARG A 237 -19.50 -10.67 -8.57
CA ARG A 237 -20.18 -10.49 -7.28
C ARG A 237 -20.25 -9.00 -6.94
N VAL A 238 -21.38 -8.56 -6.39
CA VAL A 238 -21.57 -7.19 -5.90
C VAL A 238 -22.08 -7.24 -4.46
N LEU A 239 -21.31 -6.69 -3.53
CA LEU A 239 -21.76 -6.35 -2.19
C LEU A 239 -22.60 -5.08 -2.28
N PHE A 240 -23.92 -5.22 -2.23
CA PHE A 240 -24.82 -4.09 -2.44
C PHE A 240 -24.77 -3.06 -1.29
N ASP A 241 -24.77 -3.53 -0.04
CA ASP A 241 -24.76 -2.68 1.14
C ASP A 241 -23.43 -2.79 1.89
N LEU A 242 -22.59 -1.76 1.77
CA LEU A 242 -21.27 -1.72 2.42
C LEU A 242 -21.38 -1.66 3.94
N ASP A 243 -22.48 -1.13 4.47
CA ASP A 243 -22.69 -0.97 5.91
C ASP A 243 -22.89 -2.33 6.62
N ARG A 244 -23.15 -3.41 5.87
CA ARG A 244 -23.21 -4.79 6.41
C ARG A 244 -21.85 -5.29 6.95
N PHE A 245 -20.75 -4.72 6.46
CA PHE A 245 -19.41 -5.04 6.91
C PHE A 245 -18.77 -3.81 7.53
N ALA A 246 -18.69 -3.79 8.85
CA ALA A 246 -17.95 -2.75 9.56
C ALA A 246 -16.45 -2.82 9.18
N PRO A 247 -15.75 -1.67 9.18
CA PRO A 247 -14.29 -1.65 9.08
C PRO A 247 -13.67 -2.61 10.11
N PRO A 248 -12.53 -3.26 9.79
CA PRO A 248 -11.85 -4.15 10.72
C PRO A 248 -11.62 -3.44 12.06
N PRO A 249 -12.16 -3.96 13.17
CA PRO A 249 -12.11 -3.26 14.46
C PRO A 249 -10.71 -3.32 15.07
N ASN A 250 -9.94 -4.34 14.74
CA ASN A 250 -8.57 -4.56 15.20
C ASN A 250 -7.67 -4.87 14.00
N PRO A 251 -7.42 -3.91 13.09
CA PRO A 251 -6.54 -4.16 11.96
C PRO A 251 -5.10 -4.34 12.43
N ILE A 252 -4.27 -4.92 11.57
CA ILE A 252 -2.84 -5.02 11.82
C ILE A 252 -2.23 -3.60 11.92
N VAL A 253 -1.49 -3.35 13.00
CA VAL A 253 -0.70 -2.13 13.19
C VAL A 253 0.78 -2.48 13.00
N PRO A 254 1.41 -2.10 11.87
CA PRO A 254 2.76 -2.51 11.52
C PRO A 254 3.82 -2.07 12.52
N ASN A 255 4.81 -2.95 12.74
CA ASN A 255 6.05 -2.64 13.48
C ASN A 255 7.14 -1.99 12.58
N LEU A 256 6.83 -1.79 11.29
CA LEU A 256 7.70 -1.22 10.26
C LEU A 256 6.94 -0.09 9.57
N GLY A 257 7.63 0.96 9.11
CA GLY A 257 7.01 1.98 8.26
C GLY A 257 6.51 1.38 6.95
N VAL A 258 5.20 1.50 6.68
CA VAL A 258 4.55 0.99 5.47
C VAL A 258 4.21 2.14 4.51
N VAL A 259 3.88 1.80 3.26
CA VAL A 259 3.31 2.79 2.32
C VAL A 259 1.95 3.23 2.86
N HIS A 260 1.66 4.53 2.80
CA HIS A 260 0.45 5.10 3.41
C HIS A 260 0.27 4.66 4.87
N ASP A 261 1.23 4.98 5.73
CA ASP A 261 1.26 4.59 7.15
C ASP A 261 0.21 5.35 8.00
N ARG A 262 -1.07 5.02 7.78
CA ARG A 262 -2.25 5.66 8.36
C ARG A 262 -3.39 4.66 8.51
N ALA A 263 -4.31 4.93 9.42
CA ALA A 263 -5.59 4.23 9.44
C ALA A 263 -6.38 4.55 8.16
N SER A 264 -7.18 3.62 7.65
CA SER A 264 -7.99 3.85 6.45
C SER A 264 -9.40 3.33 6.65
N ILE A 265 -10.39 4.14 6.25
CA ILE A 265 -11.80 3.77 6.23
C ILE A 265 -12.36 3.99 4.83
N GLU A 266 -12.94 2.96 4.22
CA GLU A 266 -13.59 3.09 2.91
C GLU A 266 -14.92 3.83 3.09
N VAL A 267 -15.09 5.01 2.50
CA VAL A 267 -16.35 5.79 2.63
C VAL A 267 -17.35 5.50 1.53
N MET A 268 -16.88 5.05 0.36
CA MET A 268 -17.73 4.61 -0.75
C MET A 268 -16.96 3.69 -1.71
N ARG A 269 -17.70 2.84 -2.42
CA ARG A 269 -17.21 1.95 -3.49
C ARG A 269 -17.95 2.21 -4.79
N GLY A 270 -17.21 2.20 -5.91
CA GLY A 270 -17.74 2.59 -7.22
C GLY A 270 -17.61 4.09 -7.47
N CYS A 271 -17.64 4.49 -8.74
CA CYS A 271 -17.55 5.89 -9.16
C CYS A 271 -18.45 6.13 -10.38
N VAL A 272 -19.32 7.13 -10.29
CA VAL A 272 -20.26 7.49 -11.38
C VAL A 272 -19.65 8.40 -12.44
N LYS A 273 -18.54 9.09 -12.11
CA LYS A 273 -17.85 10.05 -13.00
C LYS A 273 -17.35 9.43 -14.30
N GLY A 274 -17.07 8.13 -14.31
CA GLY A 274 -16.92 7.38 -15.57
C GLY A 274 -15.73 7.78 -16.45
N CYS A 275 -14.62 8.27 -15.89
CA CYS A 275 -13.40 8.57 -16.66
C CYS A 275 -13.04 7.40 -17.58
N ARG A 276 -13.04 7.61 -18.90
CA ARG A 276 -13.15 6.51 -19.90
C ARG A 276 -11.93 5.59 -19.99
N PHE A 277 -10.82 5.98 -19.38
CA PHE A 277 -9.61 5.17 -19.22
C PHE A 277 -9.59 4.37 -17.90
N CYS A 278 -10.38 4.75 -16.90
CA CYS A 278 -10.26 4.27 -15.53
C CYS A 278 -11.06 2.99 -15.33
N GLN A 279 -10.40 1.83 -15.33
CA GLN A 279 -11.04 0.53 -15.10
C GLN A 279 -11.89 0.51 -13.81
N ALA A 280 -11.33 1.02 -12.71
CA ALA A 280 -12.00 1.07 -11.42
C ALA A 280 -13.35 1.82 -11.48
N GLY A 281 -13.45 2.88 -12.30
CA GLY A 281 -14.69 3.63 -12.50
C GLY A 281 -15.80 2.85 -13.20
N TYR A 282 -15.47 1.72 -13.84
CA TYR A 282 -16.40 0.84 -14.54
C TYR A 282 -16.66 -0.45 -13.76
N VAL A 283 -15.60 -1.17 -13.37
CA VAL A 283 -15.74 -2.52 -12.77
C VAL A 283 -16.31 -2.50 -11.36
N TYR A 284 -16.18 -1.39 -10.61
CA TYR A 284 -16.75 -1.27 -9.26
C TYR A 284 -18.18 -0.72 -9.21
N ARG A 285 -18.81 -0.42 -10.35
CA ARG A 285 -20.21 0.03 -10.37
C ARG A 285 -21.17 -1.06 -9.85
N PRO A 286 -22.28 -0.70 -9.19
CA PRO A 286 -22.82 0.65 -8.95
C PRO A 286 -22.10 1.42 -7.83
N LEU A 287 -22.46 2.71 -7.67
CA LEU A 287 -22.01 3.54 -6.54
C LEU A 287 -22.68 3.08 -5.25
N ARG A 288 -21.89 2.87 -4.21
CA ARG A 288 -22.36 2.44 -2.89
C ARG A 288 -21.62 3.24 -1.83
N GLU A 289 -22.35 4.09 -1.14
CA GLU A 289 -21.85 4.92 -0.05
C GLU A 289 -22.09 4.27 1.31
N ARG A 290 -21.17 4.49 2.27
CA ARG A 290 -21.39 4.16 3.68
C ARG A 290 -22.18 5.24 4.40
N ASN A 291 -22.84 4.84 5.48
CA ASN A 291 -23.51 5.79 6.37
C ASN A 291 -22.53 6.80 7.00
N PRO A 292 -22.76 8.13 6.83
CA PRO A 292 -21.88 9.18 7.38
C PRO A 292 -21.67 9.13 8.89
N GLU A 293 -22.72 8.90 9.68
CA GLU A 293 -22.64 8.82 11.13
C GLU A 293 -21.79 7.63 11.57
N ARG A 294 -22.02 6.47 10.93
CA ARG A 294 -21.22 5.27 11.18
C ARG A 294 -19.75 5.47 10.83
N VAL A 295 -19.45 6.12 9.70
CA VAL A 295 -18.07 6.44 9.31
C VAL A 295 -17.37 7.24 10.42
N VAL A 296 -18.05 8.23 11.01
CA VAL A 296 -17.49 9.02 12.12
C VAL A 296 -17.25 8.14 13.36
N GLU A 297 -18.24 7.36 13.76
CA GLU A 297 -18.13 6.48 14.94
C GLU A 297 -17.03 5.43 14.79
N GLU A 298 -17.02 4.73 13.66
CA GLU A 298 -16.07 3.66 13.35
C GLU A 298 -14.66 4.22 13.22
N THR A 299 -14.49 5.39 12.60
CA THR A 299 -13.19 6.10 12.56
C THR A 299 -12.70 6.46 13.95
N THR A 300 -13.56 7.04 14.79
CA THR A 300 -13.18 7.42 16.16
C THR A 300 -12.70 6.20 16.96
N ARG A 301 -13.44 5.08 16.86
CA ARG A 301 -13.06 3.80 17.51
C ARG A 301 -11.77 3.22 16.93
N LEU A 302 -11.61 3.28 15.62
CA LEU A 302 -10.41 2.81 14.92
C LEU A 302 -9.16 3.57 15.37
N MET A 303 -9.23 4.89 15.49
CA MET A 303 -8.12 5.73 15.96
C MET A 303 -7.73 5.39 17.40
N ALA A 304 -8.71 5.23 18.28
CA ALA A 304 -8.47 4.84 19.67
C ALA A 304 -7.80 3.46 19.81
N ARG A 305 -8.12 2.51 18.92
CA ARG A 305 -7.58 1.13 18.96
C ARG A 305 -6.24 0.97 18.29
N THR A 306 -5.91 1.82 17.33
CA THR A 306 -4.68 1.71 16.53
C THR A 306 -3.58 2.64 17.02
N GLY A 307 -3.94 3.82 17.54
CA GLY A 307 -2.98 4.84 17.94
C GLY A 307 -2.31 5.56 16.77
N TYR A 308 -2.83 5.43 15.53
CA TYR A 308 -2.31 6.17 14.38
C TYR A 308 -2.37 7.70 14.60
N GLU A 309 -1.57 8.42 13.83
CA GLU A 309 -1.52 9.88 13.81
C GLU A 309 -2.29 10.47 12.61
N GLU A 310 -2.74 9.61 11.69
CA GLU A 310 -3.51 9.99 10.51
C GLU A 310 -4.58 8.93 10.21
N VAL A 311 -5.74 9.38 9.76
CA VAL A 311 -6.77 8.55 9.11
C VAL A 311 -7.08 9.03 7.70
N SER A 312 -7.29 8.10 6.78
CA SER A 312 -7.67 8.36 5.39
C SER A 312 -9.12 7.97 5.13
N LEU A 313 -9.90 8.89 4.55
CA LEU A 313 -11.23 8.60 4.01
C LEU A 313 -11.09 8.04 2.59
N LEU A 314 -10.92 6.72 2.50
CA LEU A 314 -10.57 6.01 1.26
C LEU A 314 -11.77 5.87 0.32
N SER A 315 -11.59 6.26 -0.94
CA SER A 315 -12.48 5.90 -2.05
C SER A 315 -11.81 6.23 -3.40
N LEU A 316 -12.49 5.98 -4.52
CA LEU A 316 -12.04 6.41 -5.84
C LEU A 316 -12.17 7.92 -6.06
N SER A 317 -13.05 8.60 -5.33
CA SER A 317 -13.29 10.05 -5.45
C SER A 317 -13.94 10.60 -4.17
N THR A 318 -13.16 10.80 -3.11
CA THR A 318 -13.71 11.05 -1.77
C THR A 318 -14.54 12.34 -1.68
N GLY A 319 -14.25 13.33 -2.52
CA GLY A 319 -15.06 14.54 -2.56
C GLY A 319 -16.46 14.36 -3.18
N ASP A 320 -16.71 13.27 -3.91
CA ASP A 320 -18.04 12.93 -4.45
C ASP A 320 -18.93 12.22 -3.42
N TYR A 321 -18.38 11.81 -2.27
CA TYR A 321 -19.15 11.19 -1.20
C TYR A 321 -20.15 12.20 -0.60
N SER A 322 -21.44 11.85 -0.62
CA SER A 322 -22.53 12.73 -0.21
C SER A 322 -22.36 13.30 1.21
N GLY A 323 -21.78 12.51 2.12
CA GLY A 323 -21.56 12.89 3.52
C GLY A 323 -20.20 13.55 3.82
N VAL A 324 -19.37 13.88 2.81
CA VAL A 324 -17.98 14.29 3.05
C VAL A 324 -17.83 15.52 3.96
N ASN A 325 -18.67 16.53 3.79
CA ASN A 325 -18.64 17.77 4.57
C ASN A 325 -18.91 17.55 6.07
N PRO A 326 -20.05 16.97 6.47
CA PRO A 326 -20.35 16.76 7.88
C PRO A 326 -19.42 15.73 8.52
N VAL A 327 -19.02 14.67 7.79
CA VAL A 327 -18.04 13.70 8.28
C VAL A 327 -16.71 14.36 8.57
N LEU A 328 -16.16 15.13 7.62
CA LEU A 328 -14.87 15.77 7.80
C LEU A 328 -14.91 16.74 8.98
N LYS A 329 -15.93 17.60 9.08
CA LYS A 329 -16.01 18.54 10.20
C LYS A 329 -16.08 17.82 11.55
N GLU A 330 -16.98 16.85 11.68
CA GLU A 330 -17.16 16.11 12.93
C GLU A 330 -15.89 15.33 13.32
N LEU A 331 -15.23 14.69 12.35
CA LEU A 331 -13.94 14.05 12.58
C LEU A 331 -12.89 15.06 13.03
N MET A 332 -12.81 16.23 12.40
CA MET A 332 -11.85 17.26 12.78
C MET A 332 -12.12 17.83 14.18
N ASP A 333 -13.38 17.96 14.58
CA ASP A 333 -13.75 18.38 15.94
C ASP A 333 -13.34 17.34 17.00
N ARG A 334 -13.46 16.05 16.69
CA ARG A 334 -13.04 14.96 17.59
C ARG A 334 -11.53 14.72 17.60
N LEU A 335 -10.89 14.77 16.44
CA LEU A 335 -9.54 14.26 16.22
C LEU A 335 -8.45 15.34 16.24
N ALA A 336 -8.78 16.60 15.94
CA ALA A 336 -7.79 17.68 16.01
C ALA A 336 -7.25 17.94 17.43
N PRO A 337 -8.07 17.90 18.51
CA PRO A 337 -7.57 17.99 19.89
C PRO A 337 -6.56 16.88 20.22
N GLU A 338 -6.72 15.70 19.62
CA GLU A 338 -5.82 14.56 19.75
C GLU A 338 -4.64 14.58 18.76
N ARG A 339 -4.51 15.66 17.96
CA ARG A 339 -3.48 15.84 16.93
C ARG A 339 -3.46 14.77 15.84
N VAL A 340 -4.64 14.24 15.51
CA VAL A 340 -4.80 13.25 14.42
C VAL A 340 -5.21 13.97 13.14
N ALA A 341 -4.46 13.72 12.07
CA ALA A 341 -4.77 14.27 10.76
C ALA A 341 -5.86 13.45 10.05
N VAL A 342 -6.73 14.12 9.29
CA VAL A 342 -7.68 13.47 8.38
C VAL A 342 -7.25 13.78 6.95
N SER A 343 -7.00 12.74 6.15
CA SER A 343 -6.60 12.87 4.75
C SER A 343 -7.69 12.42 3.78
N LEU A 344 -7.78 13.16 2.66
CA LEU A 344 -8.69 12.88 1.55
C LEU A 344 -7.88 12.41 0.34
N PRO A 345 -7.66 11.09 0.17
CA PRO A 345 -7.01 10.57 -1.02
C PRO A 345 -7.89 10.84 -2.25
N SER A 346 -7.26 11.04 -3.42
CA SER A 346 -7.94 11.10 -4.72
C SER A 346 -9.06 12.15 -4.80
N THR A 347 -8.71 13.42 -4.57
CA THR A 347 -9.67 14.52 -4.63
C THR A 347 -9.72 15.15 -6.02
N ARG A 348 -10.91 15.18 -6.64
CA ARG A 348 -11.16 15.94 -7.88
C ARG A 348 -11.25 17.43 -7.59
N VAL A 349 -10.94 18.25 -8.60
CA VAL A 349 -10.89 19.72 -8.50
C VAL A 349 -12.23 20.32 -8.07
N ASP A 350 -13.32 19.80 -8.63
CA ASP A 350 -14.71 20.26 -8.47
C ASP A 350 -15.34 19.88 -7.12
N ALA A 351 -14.75 18.91 -6.42
CA ALA A 351 -15.30 18.40 -5.16
C ALA A 351 -14.87 19.18 -3.91
N LEU A 352 -14.03 20.21 -4.08
CA LEU A 352 -13.45 21.00 -2.99
C LEU A 352 -14.24 22.28 -2.73
N SER A 353 -14.83 22.40 -1.54
CA SER A 353 -15.41 23.66 -1.06
C SER A 353 -14.40 24.44 -0.20
N PRO A 354 -14.49 25.78 -0.13
CA PRO A 354 -13.68 26.57 0.80
C PRO A 354 -13.78 26.08 2.25
N ARG A 355 -14.99 25.67 2.68
CA ARG A 355 -15.24 25.10 4.01
C ARG A 355 -14.48 23.80 4.26
N ILE A 356 -14.40 22.88 3.27
CA ILE A 356 -13.58 21.66 3.37
C ILE A 356 -12.11 22.02 3.61
N LEU A 357 -11.60 22.96 2.82
CA LEU A 357 -10.19 23.34 2.88
C LEU A 357 -9.83 24.05 4.20
N GLU A 358 -10.75 24.83 4.76
CA GLU A 358 -10.62 25.41 6.11
C GLU A 358 -10.56 24.33 7.20
N GLN A 359 -11.36 23.26 7.10
CA GLN A 359 -11.29 22.15 8.05
C GLN A 359 -9.95 21.42 7.95
N ILE A 360 -9.51 21.06 6.74
CA ILE A 360 -8.23 20.35 6.52
C ILE A 360 -7.05 21.15 7.10
N ARG A 361 -7.10 22.49 7.05
CA ARG A 361 -6.05 23.37 7.58
C ARG A 361 -5.80 23.19 9.09
N ARG A 362 -6.75 22.67 9.87
CA ARG A 362 -6.66 22.64 11.35
C ARG A 362 -5.58 21.71 11.90
N VAL A 363 -5.15 20.68 11.17
CA VAL A 363 -4.19 19.69 11.70
C VAL A 363 -2.89 19.65 10.88
N ARG A 364 -2.93 19.78 9.54
CA ARG A 364 -1.71 19.76 8.71
C ARG A 364 -1.90 20.30 7.28
N LYS A 365 -0.87 20.97 6.73
CA LYS A 365 -0.76 21.26 5.29
C LYS A 365 0.19 20.26 4.63
N THR A 366 -0.33 19.28 3.90
CA THR A 366 0.47 18.48 2.96
C THR A 366 0.45 19.14 1.59
N GLY A 367 1.39 18.81 0.69
CA GLY A 367 1.18 19.09 -0.73
C GLY A 367 -0.17 18.53 -1.17
N PHE A 368 -0.89 19.27 -2.00
CA PHE A 368 -2.18 18.82 -2.54
C PHE A 368 -1.96 18.21 -3.93
N THR A 369 -2.74 17.19 -4.30
CA THR A 369 -2.66 16.58 -5.63
C THR A 369 -3.98 16.79 -6.37
N LEU A 370 -3.90 17.30 -7.60
CA LEU A 370 -5.03 17.45 -8.51
C LEU A 370 -4.78 16.62 -9.77
N ALA A 371 -5.84 16.13 -10.40
CA ALA A 371 -5.77 15.14 -11.45
C ALA A 371 -6.46 15.59 -12.76
N PRO A 372 -5.86 16.57 -13.50
CA PRO A 372 -6.29 16.97 -14.84
C PRO A 372 -6.26 15.87 -15.88
N GLU A 373 -5.28 14.98 -15.81
CA GLU A 373 -5.00 13.89 -16.76
C GLU A 373 -4.69 14.33 -18.20
N ALA A 374 -5.21 15.47 -18.65
CA ALA A 374 -4.99 16.00 -19.99
C ALA A 374 -4.72 17.51 -19.96
N GLY A 375 -3.84 17.96 -20.86
CA GLY A 375 -3.41 19.35 -20.98
C GLY A 375 -4.50 20.31 -21.47
N THR A 376 -5.31 19.88 -22.44
CA THR A 376 -6.35 20.73 -23.07
C THR A 376 -7.75 20.38 -22.59
N GLN A 377 -8.68 21.34 -22.71
CA GLN A 377 -10.09 21.09 -22.36
C GLN A 377 -10.72 20.04 -23.29
N ARG A 378 -10.38 20.08 -24.58
CA ARG A 378 -10.86 19.11 -25.57
C ARG A 378 -10.54 17.68 -25.13
N LEU A 379 -9.29 17.39 -24.79
CA LEU A 379 -8.89 16.04 -24.40
C LEU A 379 -9.45 15.65 -23.02
N ARG A 380 -9.62 16.61 -22.09
CA ARG A 380 -10.37 16.39 -20.83
C ARG A 380 -11.82 15.95 -21.09
N ASP A 381 -12.51 16.58 -22.04
CA ASP A 381 -13.89 16.22 -22.41
C ASP A 381 -13.94 14.82 -23.07
N VAL A 382 -12.94 14.48 -23.91
CA VAL A 382 -12.80 13.15 -24.52
C VAL A 382 -12.65 12.06 -23.46
N ILE A 383 -11.89 12.29 -22.39
CA ILE A 383 -11.64 11.29 -21.34
C ILE A 383 -12.65 11.31 -20.18
N GLN A 384 -13.70 12.14 -20.28
CA GLN A 384 -14.73 12.32 -19.24
C GLN A 384 -14.17 12.94 -17.95
N LYS A 385 -13.55 14.12 -18.07
CA LYS A 385 -13.23 15.01 -16.95
C LYS A 385 -14.13 16.24 -17.03
N GLU A 386 -15.14 16.25 -16.16
CA GLU A 386 -16.33 17.14 -16.26
C GLU A 386 -16.11 18.58 -15.78
N TYR A 387 -14.87 18.96 -15.44
CA TYR A 387 -14.55 20.30 -14.96
C TYR A 387 -13.82 21.13 -16.01
N ARG A 388 -13.98 22.45 -15.89
CA ARG A 388 -13.37 23.45 -16.76
C ARG A 388 -12.02 23.89 -16.23
N GLU A 389 -11.20 24.42 -17.12
CA GLU A 389 -9.87 24.91 -16.77
C GLU A 389 -9.92 26.01 -15.71
N GLU A 390 -10.90 26.91 -15.79
CA GLU A 390 -11.09 28.01 -14.87
C GLU A 390 -11.27 27.52 -13.44
N GLU A 391 -11.97 26.40 -13.26
CA GLU A 391 -12.21 25.78 -11.95
C GLU A 391 -10.89 25.24 -11.34
N LEU A 392 -9.99 24.72 -12.18
CA LEU A 392 -8.66 24.29 -11.75
C LEU A 392 -7.78 25.48 -11.33
N LEU A 393 -7.83 26.59 -12.08
CA LEU A 393 -7.09 27.80 -11.73
C LEU A 393 -7.63 28.46 -10.46
N GLU A 394 -8.95 28.45 -10.26
CA GLU A 394 -9.58 28.89 -9.01
C GLU A 394 -9.16 28.04 -7.81
N ALA A 395 -9.16 26.71 -7.96
CA ALA A 395 -8.69 25.81 -6.92
C ALA A 395 -7.22 26.12 -6.55
N ALA A 396 -6.36 26.33 -7.55
CA ALA A 396 -4.97 26.71 -7.32
C ALA A 396 -4.81 28.04 -6.55
N ARG A 397 -5.60 29.07 -6.90
CA ARG A 397 -5.63 30.34 -6.13
C ARG A 397 -6.02 30.10 -4.69
N LEU A 398 -7.11 29.35 -4.47
CA LEU A 398 -7.63 29.04 -3.14
C LEU A 398 -6.60 28.26 -2.29
N PHE A 399 -5.90 27.29 -2.88
CA PHE A 399 -4.79 26.60 -2.19
C PHE A 399 -3.69 27.56 -1.77
N ALA A 400 -3.26 28.46 -2.66
CA ALA A 400 -2.23 29.44 -2.36
C ALA A 400 -2.68 30.42 -1.25
N ASP A 401 -3.92 30.88 -1.28
CA ASP A 401 -4.49 31.83 -0.32
C ASP A 401 -4.66 31.22 1.07
N LEU A 402 -5.02 29.93 1.13
CA LEU A 402 -5.05 29.18 2.39
C LEU A 402 -3.64 28.74 2.85
N GLY A 403 -2.62 29.06 2.06
CA GLY A 403 -1.20 28.96 2.41
C GLY A 403 -0.60 27.58 2.20
N TRP A 404 -1.11 26.79 1.26
CA TRP A 404 -0.37 25.66 0.69
C TRP A 404 0.83 26.18 -0.13
N ARG A 405 1.90 25.38 -0.20
CA ARG A 405 3.13 25.74 -0.94
C ARG A 405 3.47 24.80 -2.08
N THR A 406 2.90 23.62 -2.11
CA THR A 406 3.20 22.60 -3.12
C THR A 406 1.91 22.03 -3.69
N LEU A 407 1.89 21.88 -5.01
CA LEU A 407 0.76 21.30 -5.75
C LEU A 407 1.30 20.30 -6.78
N LYS A 408 0.83 19.06 -6.73
CA LYS A 408 1.15 18.01 -7.71
C LYS A 408 -0.01 17.88 -8.70
N LEU A 409 0.30 17.84 -9.98
CA LEU A 409 -0.68 17.65 -11.06
C LEU A 409 -0.44 16.30 -11.74
N TYR A 410 -1.48 15.49 -11.84
CA TYR A 410 -1.44 14.20 -12.55
C TYR A 410 -1.93 14.36 -13.99
N PHE A 411 -1.13 13.83 -14.90
CA PHE A 411 -1.30 13.87 -16.33
C PHE A 411 -1.07 12.49 -16.94
N MET A 412 -1.62 12.29 -18.13
CA MET A 412 -1.42 11.11 -18.95
C MET A 412 -0.99 11.54 -20.35
N ILE A 413 -0.20 10.70 -21.01
CA ILE A 413 0.10 10.78 -22.45
C ILE A 413 -0.35 9.51 -23.16
N GLY A 414 -0.55 9.58 -24.47
CA GLY A 414 -1.02 8.46 -25.28
C GLY A 414 -2.53 8.24 -25.23
N LEU A 415 -3.29 9.23 -24.76
CA LEU A 415 -4.74 9.11 -24.70
C LEU A 415 -5.36 9.04 -26.11
N PRO A 416 -6.52 8.39 -26.30
CA PRO A 416 -7.18 8.36 -27.60
C PRO A 416 -7.47 9.77 -28.13
N SER A 417 -7.14 10.02 -29.40
CA SER A 417 -7.23 11.33 -30.08
C SER A 417 -6.26 12.42 -29.59
N GLU A 418 -5.26 12.08 -28.79
CA GLU A 418 -4.21 13.01 -28.36
C GLU A 418 -3.39 13.52 -29.56
N THR A 419 -3.16 14.83 -29.59
CA THR A 419 -2.30 15.53 -30.53
C THR A 419 -1.08 16.10 -29.82
N GLU A 420 -0.07 16.53 -30.57
CA GLU A 420 1.10 17.21 -29.98
C GLU A 420 0.71 18.48 -29.21
N GLU A 421 -0.31 19.21 -29.66
CA GLU A 421 -0.88 20.37 -28.95
C GLU A 421 -1.35 19.98 -27.55
N ASP A 422 -1.96 18.81 -27.38
CA ASP A 422 -2.41 18.37 -26.05
C ASP A 422 -1.24 18.07 -25.12
N VAL A 423 -0.16 17.48 -25.67
CA VAL A 423 1.06 17.17 -24.93
C VAL A 423 1.75 18.45 -24.49
N VAL A 424 1.91 19.43 -25.39
CA VAL A 424 2.42 20.77 -25.04
C VAL A 424 1.49 21.47 -24.05
N GLY A 425 0.18 21.30 -24.21
CA GLY A 425 -0.85 21.82 -23.32
C GLY A 425 -0.70 21.37 -21.86
N ILE A 426 -0.07 20.23 -21.58
CA ILE A 426 0.26 19.80 -20.21
C ILE A 426 1.20 20.83 -19.55
N ALA A 427 2.26 21.23 -20.27
CA ALA A 427 3.23 22.19 -19.76
C ALA A 427 2.62 23.59 -19.61
N GLU A 428 1.76 23.98 -20.56
CA GLU A 428 1.05 25.27 -20.51
C GLU A 428 0.04 25.33 -19.35
N LEU A 429 -0.74 24.28 -19.15
CA LEU A 429 -1.68 24.20 -18.04
C LEU A 429 -0.96 24.25 -16.70
N ALA A 430 0.12 23.46 -16.53
CA ALA A 430 0.90 23.46 -15.30
C ALA A 430 1.50 24.84 -14.99
N ALA A 431 1.98 25.55 -16.01
CA ALA A 431 2.48 26.92 -15.85
C ALA A 431 1.36 27.92 -15.49
N ARG A 432 0.18 27.82 -16.11
CA ARG A 432 -0.98 28.64 -15.76
C ARG A 432 -1.46 28.39 -14.33
N VAL A 433 -1.45 27.13 -13.88
CA VAL A 433 -1.73 26.76 -12.48
C VAL A 433 -0.70 27.37 -11.52
N ALA A 434 0.59 27.30 -11.84
CA ALA A 434 1.65 27.93 -11.03
C ALA A 434 1.49 29.46 -10.95
N ALA A 435 1.17 30.10 -12.08
CA ALA A 435 0.90 31.53 -12.17
C ALA A 435 -0.34 31.93 -11.36
N ALA A 436 -1.42 31.13 -11.41
CA ALA A 436 -2.62 31.34 -10.60
C ALA A 436 -2.33 31.30 -9.09
N GLY A 437 -1.35 30.51 -8.65
CA GLY A 437 -0.84 30.52 -7.27
C GLY A 437 -0.07 31.79 -6.87
N GLY A 438 0.16 32.71 -7.81
CA GLY A 438 0.89 33.97 -7.56
C GLY A 438 2.36 33.75 -7.15
N GLY A 439 3.00 32.69 -7.66
CA GLY A 439 4.38 32.32 -7.30
C GLY A 439 4.55 31.71 -5.90
N ARG A 440 3.45 31.54 -5.13
CA ARG A 440 3.47 30.92 -3.79
C ARG A 440 3.39 29.39 -3.83
N LEU A 441 3.05 28.81 -4.99
CA LEU A 441 2.91 27.37 -5.20
C LEU A 441 4.02 26.83 -6.09
N ALA A 442 4.79 25.89 -5.57
CA ALA A 442 5.66 25.03 -6.35
C ALA A 442 4.82 23.91 -7.00
N VAL A 443 4.78 23.90 -8.33
CA VAL A 443 3.99 22.94 -9.11
C VAL A 443 4.88 21.81 -9.63
N THR A 444 4.44 20.57 -9.46
CA THR A 444 5.06 19.37 -10.05
C THR A 444 4.07 18.70 -11.00
N ALA A 445 4.45 18.49 -12.26
CA ALA A 445 3.70 17.69 -13.22
C ALA A 445 4.20 16.24 -13.17
N SER A 446 3.31 15.30 -12.88
CA SER A 446 3.56 13.87 -12.89
C SER A 446 2.81 13.24 -14.07
N VAL A 447 3.51 12.62 -15.00
CA VAL A 447 2.93 12.10 -16.25
C VAL A 447 3.04 10.57 -16.29
N SER A 448 1.94 9.90 -16.61
CA SER A 448 1.89 8.46 -16.85
C SER A 448 1.56 8.15 -18.31
N THR A 449 1.87 6.95 -18.78
CA THR A 449 1.46 6.50 -20.12
C THR A 449 0.11 5.81 -20.02
N PHE A 450 -0.81 6.12 -20.93
CA PHE A 450 -2.10 5.45 -21.01
C PHE A 450 -1.93 3.96 -21.34
N CYS A 451 -2.37 3.10 -20.43
CA CYS A 451 -2.55 1.67 -20.65
C CYS A 451 -4.05 1.37 -20.83
N PRO A 452 -4.50 0.88 -22.00
CA PRO A 452 -5.89 0.45 -22.16
C PRO A 452 -6.20 -0.72 -21.20
N LYS A 453 -7.30 -0.60 -20.47
CA LYS A 453 -7.76 -1.60 -19.49
C LYS A 453 -9.05 -2.29 -19.95
N PRO A 454 -9.24 -3.58 -19.62
CA PRO A 454 -10.44 -4.32 -19.98
C PRO A 454 -11.68 -3.73 -19.31
N HIS A 455 -12.85 -3.89 -19.94
CA HIS A 455 -14.15 -3.36 -19.50
C HIS A 455 -14.24 -1.83 -19.40
N THR A 456 -13.42 -1.12 -20.17
CA THR A 456 -13.50 0.34 -20.32
C THR A 456 -13.95 0.72 -21.74
N PRO A 457 -14.49 1.93 -21.97
CA PRO A 457 -14.75 2.41 -23.33
C PRO A 457 -13.48 2.46 -24.20
N PHE A 458 -12.31 2.62 -23.59
CA PHE A 458 -11.03 2.64 -24.30
C PHE A 458 -10.35 1.28 -24.41
N GLN A 459 -11.00 0.16 -24.08
CA GLN A 459 -10.41 -1.18 -24.20
C GLN A 459 -10.03 -1.56 -25.64
N TRP A 460 -10.56 -0.87 -26.65
CA TRP A 460 -10.24 -1.03 -28.07
C TRP A 460 -9.15 -0.07 -28.58
N ALA A 461 -8.74 0.89 -27.77
CA ALA A 461 -7.70 1.84 -28.15
C ALA A 461 -6.33 1.17 -28.25
N GLY A 462 -5.47 1.73 -29.11
CA GLY A 462 -4.05 1.38 -29.12
C GLY A 462 -3.33 1.99 -27.93
N GLN A 463 -2.16 1.44 -27.60
CA GLN A 463 -1.21 2.02 -26.68
C GLN A 463 0.01 2.53 -27.46
N LEU A 464 0.62 3.62 -26.99
CA LEU A 464 1.87 4.12 -27.58
C LEU A 464 2.97 3.06 -27.54
N SER A 465 3.80 3.06 -28.58
CA SER A 465 5.06 2.33 -28.58
C SER A 465 6.05 2.93 -27.58
N LEU A 466 7.10 2.16 -27.24
CA LEU A 466 8.19 2.63 -26.39
C LEU A 466 8.86 3.91 -26.93
N GLU A 467 9.07 3.95 -28.24
CA GLU A 467 9.69 5.09 -28.92
C GLU A 467 8.81 6.34 -28.83
N GLU A 468 7.53 6.20 -29.13
CA GLU A 468 6.56 7.28 -29.06
C GLU A 468 6.41 7.84 -27.64
N THR A 469 6.38 6.97 -26.62
CA THR A 469 6.35 7.37 -25.22
C THR A 469 7.60 8.17 -24.84
N ARG A 470 8.79 7.69 -25.22
CA ARG A 470 10.05 8.40 -24.96
C ARG A 470 10.10 9.75 -25.69
N ALA A 471 9.61 9.82 -26.93
CA ALA A 471 9.52 11.08 -27.68
C ALA A 471 8.65 12.11 -26.94
N ARG A 472 7.50 11.69 -26.41
CA ARG A 472 6.59 12.56 -25.62
C ARG A 472 7.20 12.98 -24.29
N HIS A 473 7.93 12.10 -23.60
CA HIS A 473 8.70 12.46 -22.41
C HIS A 473 9.77 13.51 -22.72
N THR A 474 10.51 13.37 -23.83
CA THR A 474 11.52 14.35 -24.26
C THR A 474 10.89 15.70 -24.56
N LEU A 475 9.76 15.72 -25.27
CA LEU A 475 8.98 16.93 -25.52
C LEU A 475 8.56 17.61 -24.21
N LEU A 476 7.96 16.85 -23.28
CA LEU A 476 7.53 17.37 -21.98
C LEU A 476 8.68 17.88 -21.13
N ARG A 477 9.81 17.16 -21.08
CA ARG A 477 11.02 17.59 -20.36
C ARG A 477 11.50 18.96 -20.86
N ARG A 478 11.51 19.15 -22.18
CA ARG A 478 11.83 20.44 -22.81
C ARG A 478 10.80 21.52 -22.42
N GLU A 479 9.52 21.27 -22.63
CA GLU A 479 8.47 22.29 -22.44
C GLU A 479 8.23 22.68 -20.98
N LEU A 480 8.27 21.71 -20.06
CA LEU A 480 8.16 21.93 -18.61
C LEU A 480 9.42 22.61 -18.06
N GLY A 481 10.60 22.22 -18.54
CA GLY A 481 11.88 22.83 -18.17
C GLY A 481 11.94 24.33 -18.52
N ARG A 482 11.50 24.71 -19.73
CA ARG A 482 11.39 26.13 -20.16
C ARG A 482 10.48 26.95 -19.24
N ARG A 483 9.49 26.30 -18.61
CA ARG A 483 8.49 26.91 -17.72
C ARG A 483 8.81 26.74 -16.22
N ARG A 484 9.97 26.15 -15.89
CA ARG A 484 10.42 25.88 -14.50
C ARG A 484 9.42 25.05 -13.69
N ILE A 485 8.75 24.09 -14.32
CA ILE A 485 7.85 23.14 -13.66
C ILE A 485 8.62 21.85 -13.38
N ALA A 486 8.55 21.33 -12.16
CA ALA A 486 9.16 20.05 -11.82
C ALA A 486 8.44 18.93 -12.58
N PHE A 487 9.20 18.01 -13.18
CA PHE A 487 8.67 16.95 -14.02
C PHE A 487 9.00 15.58 -13.42
N ARG A 488 7.98 14.74 -13.24
CA ARG A 488 8.09 13.32 -12.91
C ARG A 488 7.35 12.51 -13.97
N TRP A 489 7.87 11.34 -14.33
CA TRP A 489 7.22 10.47 -15.32
C TRP A 489 7.28 9.01 -14.91
N HIS A 490 6.45 8.20 -15.55
CA HIS A 490 6.49 6.74 -15.43
C HIS A 490 7.31 6.13 -16.59
N ASP A 491 8.04 5.06 -16.33
CA ASP A 491 8.93 4.47 -17.31
C ASP A 491 8.16 3.79 -18.46
N ALA A 492 8.70 3.93 -19.67
CA ALA A 492 8.06 3.45 -20.89
C ALA A 492 8.00 1.91 -20.89
N GLU A 493 9.04 1.27 -20.41
CA GLU A 493 9.23 -0.17 -20.26
C GLU A 493 8.16 -0.80 -19.39
N LEU A 494 7.88 -0.18 -18.23
CA LEU A 494 6.85 -0.63 -17.31
C LEU A 494 5.47 -0.53 -17.94
N SER A 495 5.17 0.62 -18.57
CA SER A 495 3.92 0.84 -19.30
C SER A 495 3.72 -0.19 -20.41
N PHE A 496 4.80 -0.53 -21.14
CA PHE A 496 4.79 -1.49 -22.23
C PHE A 496 4.43 -2.90 -21.75
N LEU A 497 5.06 -3.38 -20.67
CA LEU A 497 4.72 -4.68 -20.07
C LEU A 497 3.29 -4.67 -19.51
N GLU A 498 2.89 -3.60 -18.83
CA GLU A 498 1.53 -3.47 -18.29
C GLU A 498 0.47 -3.54 -19.41
N GLY A 499 0.74 -2.88 -20.55
CA GLY A 499 -0.10 -2.93 -21.75
C GLY A 499 -0.30 -4.33 -22.30
N ILE A 500 0.78 -5.11 -22.38
CA ILE A 500 0.76 -6.51 -22.86
C ILE A 500 -0.10 -7.37 -21.93
N PHE A 501 0.16 -7.34 -20.62
CA PHE A 501 -0.52 -8.22 -19.67
C PHE A 501 -1.94 -7.78 -19.34
N SER A 502 -2.23 -6.47 -19.31
CA SER A 502 -3.59 -5.94 -19.11
C SER A 502 -4.54 -6.43 -20.21
N ARG A 503 -4.03 -6.51 -21.44
CA ARG A 503 -4.79 -6.83 -22.66
C ARG A 503 -4.52 -8.24 -23.18
N GLY A 504 -3.79 -9.03 -22.39
CA GLY A 504 -3.21 -10.30 -22.76
C GLY A 504 -4.19 -11.46 -22.81
N ASP A 505 -3.81 -12.53 -23.52
CA ASP A 505 -4.51 -13.81 -23.53
C ASP A 505 -3.68 -14.94 -22.89
N ARG A 506 -4.24 -16.15 -22.89
CA ARG A 506 -3.66 -17.32 -22.20
C ARG A 506 -2.28 -17.76 -22.72
N ARG A 507 -1.88 -17.37 -23.94
CA ARG A 507 -0.55 -17.70 -24.48
C ARG A 507 0.58 -16.98 -23.75
N LEU A 508 0.29 -15.86 -23.10
CA LEU A 508 1.28 -15.13 -22.31
C LEU A 508 1.70 -15.86 -21.03
N ALA A 509 0.98 -16.92 -20.62
CA ALA A 509 1.37 -17.73 -19.48
C ALA A 509 2.76 -18.37 -19.67
N ASP A 510 3.07 -18.87 -20.86
CA ASP A 510 4.36 -19.52 -21.14
C ASP A 510 5.51 -18.50 -21.15
N VAL A 511 5.23 -17.29 -21.65
CA VAL A 511 6.14 -16.13 -21.58
C VAL A 511 6.41 -15.75 -20.13
N LEU A 512 5.36 -15.63 -19.30
CA LEU A 512 5.47 -15.31 -17.87
C LEU A 512 6.34 -16.31 -17.13
N GLU A 513 6.08 -17.61 -17.32
CA GLU A 513 6.85 -18.68 -16.67
C GLU A 513 8.31 -18.67 -17.13
N THR A 514 8.57 -18.37 -18.40
CA THR A 514 9.94 -18.31 -18.94
C THR A 514 10.71 -17.10 -18.43
N ALA A 515 10.08 -15.93 -18.39
CA ALA A 515 10.67 -14.72 -17.81
C ALA A 515 10.97 -14.93 -16.32
N GLN A 516 10.04 -15.54 -15.58
CA GLN A 516 10.21 -15.90 -14.18
C GLN A 516 11.40 -16.87 -14.01
N ARG A 517 11.51 -17.95 -14.77
CA ARG A 517 12.67 -18.85 -14.69
C ARG A 517 14.01 -18.17 -14.97
N ARG A 518 14.01 -17.14 -15.81
CA ARG A 518 15.19 -16.32 -16.14
C ARG A 518 15.49 -15.20 -15.14
N GLY A 519 14.73 -15.13 -14.05
CA GLY A 519 14.97 -14.22 -12.93
C GLY A 519 14.22 -12.89 -12.99
N ALA A 520 13.20 -12.73 -13.84
CA ALA A 520 12.31 -11.55 -13.79
C ALA A 520 11.51 -11.56 -12.48
N ARG A 521 11.67 -10.53 -11.65
CA ARG A 521 11.02 -10.37 -10.33
C ARG A 521 10.83 -8.90 -10.09
N PHE A 522 9.77 -8.54 -9.37
CA PHE A 522 9.47 -7.17 -8.98
C PHE A 522 9.47 -6.23 -10.20
N ASP A 523 8.87 -6.67 -11.31
CA ASP A 523 8.92 -5.95 -12.58
C ASP A 523 8.27 -4.57 -12.54
N GLY A 524 7.44 -4.28 -11.52
CA GLY A 524 6.92 -2.93 -11.23
C GLY A 524 7.94 -1.95 -10.68
N TRP A 525 9.14 -2.43 -10.30
CA TRP A 525 10.23 -1.60 -9.80
C TRP A 525 11.21 -1.33 -10.94
N SER A 526 11.39 -0.06 -11.29
CA SER A 526 12.18 0.34 -12.45
C SER A 526 13.62 -0.17 -12.45
N ASP A 527 14.27 -0.24 -11.29
CA ASP A 527 15.62 -0.78 -11.10
C ASP A 527 15.68 -2.32 -11.23
N ARG A 528 14.52 -2.98 -11.26
CA ARG A 528 14.37 -4.45 -11.33
C ARG A 528 13.76 -4.94 -12.63
N CYS A 529 13.10 -4.07 -13.39
CA CYS A 529 12.51 -4.44 -14.67
C CYS A 529 13.59 -4.83 -15.69
N ARG A 530 13.67 -6.13 -16.01
CA ARG A 530 14.66 -6.70 -16.93
C ARG A 530 14.07 -6.91 -18.32
N MET A 531 14.03 -5.83 -19.11
CA MET A 531 13.46 -5.87 -20.46
C MET A 531 14.18 -6.81 -21.42
N ASP A 532 15.47 -7.08 -21.22
CA ASP A 532 16.23 -8.11 -21.94
C ASP A 532 15.61 -9.49 -21.75
N VAL A 533 15.26 -9.85 -20.51
CA VAL A 533 14.62 -11.12 -20.16
C VAL A 533 13.23 -11.23 -20.80
N TRP A 534 12.44 -10.17 -20.72
CA TRP A 534 11.09 -10.14 -21.29
C TRP A 534 11.10 -10.27 -22.81
N ARG A 535 11.97 -9.55 -23.52
CA ARG A 535 12.10 -9.66 -24.98
C ARG A 535 12.53 -11.07 -25.40
N ALA A 536 13.50 -11.66 -24.69
CA ALA A 536 13.95 -13.02 -24.97
C ALA A 536 12.84 -14.06 -24.71
N ALA A 537 12.04 -13.89 -23.65
CA ALA A 537 10.91 -14.77 -23.36
C ALA A 537 9.78 -14.64 -24.42
N LEU A 538 9.44 -13.43 -24.84
CA LEU A 538 8.47 -13.20 -25.92
C LEU A 538 8.93 -13.85 -27.24
N ALA A 539 10.19 -13.67 -27.60
CA ALA A 539 10.77 -14.21 -28.82
C ALA A 539 10.79 -15.76 -28.83
N GLU A 540 11.14 -16.38 -27.70
CA GLU A 540 11.16 -17.85 -27.56
C GLU A 540 9.79 -18.48 -27.80
N HIS A 541 8.72 -17.82 -27.35
CA HIS A 541 7.35 -18.29 -27.54
C HIS A 541 6.70 -17.77 -28.84
N GLY A 542 7.47 -17.09 -29.70
CA GLY A 542 6.97 -16.54 -30.96
C GLY A 542 5.84 -15.51 -30.78
N ILE A 543 5.83 -14.80 -29.65
CA ILE A 543 4.79 -13.83 -29.31
C ILE A 543 5.25 -12.43 -29.71
N ASP A 544 4.55 -11.84 -30.67
CA ASP A 544 4.71 -10.42 -31.00
C ASP A 544 3.93 -9.54 -30.01
N PRO A 545 4.59 -8.67 -29.22
CA PRO A 545 3.92 -7.76 -28.31
C PRO A 545 3.00 -6.74 -29.02
N ALA A 546 3.25 -6.40 -30.29
CA ALA A 546 2.44 -5.45 -31.03
C ALA A 546 0.98 -5.93 -31.18
N LEU A 547 0.77 -7.25 -31.20
CA LEU A 547 -0.56 -7.87 -31.21
C LEU A 547 -1.44 -7.42 -30.04
N TYR A 548 -0.85 -7.22 -28.86
CA TYR A 548 -1.58 -6.82 -27.66
C TYR A 548 -1.72 -5.31 -27.54
N LEU A 549 -0.76 -4.53 -28.07
CA LEU A 549 -0.71 -3.08 -27.94
C LEU A 549 -1.48 -2.33 -29.04
N ARG A 550 -1.72 -2.95 -30.19
CA ARG A 550 -2.45 -2.34 -31.32
C ARG A 550 -3.86 -1.88 -30.96
N ARG A 551 -4.44 -1.03 -31.80
CA ARG A 551 -5.88 -0.77 -31.80
C ARG A 551 -6.65 -2.04 -32.19
N ARG A 552 -7.79 -2.30 -31.55
CA ARG A 552 -8.68 -3.43 -31.88
C ARG A 552 -9.93 -2.95 -32.63
N PRO A 553 -10.39 -3.65 -33.68
CA PRO A 553 -11.72 -3.43 -34.23
C PRO A 553 -12.82 -3.62 -33.17
N LEU A 554 -13.90 -2.86 -33.29
CA LEU A 554 -14.97 -2.84 -32.28
C LEU A 554 -15.73 -4.18 -32.17
N GLY A 555 -15.74 -4.96 -33.25
CA GLY A 555 -16.34 -6.30 -33.32
C GLY A 555 -15.39 -7.44 -33.00
N GLU A 556 -14.11 -7.17 -32.74
CA GLU A 556 -13.14 -8.20 -32.35
C GLU A 556 -13.54 -8.83 -31.01
N SER A 557 -13.42 -10.16 -30.91
CA SER A 557 -13.54 -10.87 -29.65
C SER A 557 -12.40 -10.47 -28.72
N LEU A 558 -12.70 -10.34 -27.43
CA LEU A 558 -11.71 -9.95 -26.42
C LEU A 558 -11.40 -11.13 -25.49
N PRO A 559 -10.16 -11.25 -24.97
CA PRO A 559 -9.78 -12.34 -24.06
C PRO A 559 -10.65 -12.45 -22.80
N TRP A 560 -11.35 -11.38 -22.42
CA TRP A 560 -12.21 -11.30 -21.24
C TRP A 560 -13.72 -11.21 -21.56
N ASP A 561 -14.15 -11.47 -22.81
CA ASP A 561 -15.57 -11.37 -23.17
C ASP A 561 -16.47 -12.39 -22.41
N HIS A 562 -15.90 -13.50 -21.92
CA HIS A 562 -16.60 -14.49 -21.07
C HIS A 562 -16.76 -14.03 -19.60
N LEU A 563 -16.28 -12.83 -19.26
CA LEU A 563 -16.35 -12.25 -17.92
C LEU A 563 -17.28 -11.03 -17.93
N ASP A 564 -18.35 -11.06 -17.16
CA ASP A 564 -19.30 -9.94 -17.06
C ASP A 564 -19.00 -9.07 -15.84
N ALA A 565 -18.39 -7.90 -16.11
CA ALA A 565 -18.16 -6.84 -15.13
C ALA A 565 -19.44 -6.08 -14.71
N GLY A 566 -20.62 -6.58 -15.05
CA GLY A 566 -21.92 -5.95 -14.83
C GLY A 566 -22.16 -4.76 -15.75
N LEU A 567 -21.53 -4.73 -16.93
CA LEU A 567 -21.64 -3.62 -17.87
C LEU A 567 -21.91 -4.14 -19.28
N ALA A 568 -22.93 -3.57 -19.91
CA ALA A 568 -23.30 -3.99 -21.25
C ALA A 568 -22.27 -3.48 -22.28
N LYS A 569 -21.76 -4.36 -23.16
CA LYS A 569 -20.83 -4.00 -24.25
C LYS A 569 -21.35 -2.84 -25.11
N ARG A 570 -22.67 -2.79 -25.36
CA ARG A 570 -23.34 -1.67 -26.04
C ARG A 570 -23.12 -0.31 -25.36
N PHE A 571 -23.09 -0.27 -24.03
CA PHE A 571 -22.89 0.97 -23.28
C PHE A 571 -21.44 1.46 -23.44
N LEU A 572 -20.46 0.55 -23.37
CA LEU A 572 -19.05 0.90 -23.59
C LEU A 572 -18.82 1.49 -24.99
N LEU A 573 -19.44 0.89 -26.02
CA LEU A 573 -19.38 1.41 -27.40
C LEU A 573 -20.06 2.78 -27.54
N GLN A 574 -21.22 2.97 -26.91
CA GLN A 574 -21.91 4.27 -26.91
C GLN A 574 -21.07 5.36 -26.22
N ASP A 575 -20.40 5.02 -25.12
CA ASP A 575 -19.58 5.99 -24.40
C ASP A 575 -18.26 6.28 -25.15
N LEU A 576 -17.68 5.30 -25.84
CA LEU A 576 -16.59 5.52 -26.79
C LEU A 576 -17.02 6.47 -27.92
N ALA A 577 -18.21 6.28 -28.49
CA ALA A 577 -18.73 7.18 -29.52
C ALA A 577 -18.96 8.62 -29.00
N ARG A 578 -19.32 8.78 -27.72
CA ARG A 578 -19.35 10.11 -27.08
C ARG A 578 -17.95 10.70 -26.92
N ALA A 579 -16.96 9.88 -26.56
CA ALA A 579 -15.57 10.30 -26.46
C ALA A 579 -15.05 10.89 -27.77
N VAL A 580 -15.29 10.21 -28.90
CA VAL A 580 -14.90 10.67 -30.24
C VAL A 580 -15.49 12.05 -30.58
N ARG A 581 -16.67 12.37 -30.04
CA ARG A 581 -17.33 13.66 -30.24
C ARG A 581 -17.02 14.71 -29.16
N GLY A 582 -16.20 14.38 -28.16
CA GLY A 582 -15.96 15.25 -27.00
C GLY A 582 -17.22 15.50 -26.15
N VAL A 583 -18.18 14.58 -26.16
CA VAL A 583 -19.45 14.73 -25.43
C VAL A 583 -19.35 14.05 -24.07
N LEU A 584 -19.71 14.77 -23.01
CA LEU A 584 -19.74 14.22 -21.65
C LEU A 584 -20.94 13.28 -21.45
N THR A 585 -20.72 12.21 -20.69
CA THR A 585 -21.78 11.34 -20.15
C THR A 585 -22.35 11.96 -18.86
N PRO A 586 -23.68 12.02 -18.68
CA PRO A 586 -24.27 12.59 -17.47
C PRO A 586 -24.00 11.77 -16.20
N ASP A 587 -23.99 12.44 -15.05
CA ASP A 587 -23.88 11.79 -13.75
C ASP A 587 -25.16 10.98 -13.43
N CYS A 588 -25.03 9.67 -13.19
CA CYS A 588 -26.16 8.79 -12.97
C CYS A 588 -26.62 8.67 -11.52
N SER A 589 -25.93 9.24 -10.52
CA SER A 589 -26.47 9.35 -9.16
C SER A 589 -27.38 10.56 -9.01
N ILE A 590 -27.11 11.65 -9.73
CA ILE A 590 -27.83 12.92 -9.56
C ILE A 590 -28.68 13.30 -10.79
N GLU A 591 -28.13 13.25 -12.01
CA GLU A 591 -28.82 13.79 -13.20
C GLU A 591 -29.81 12.79 -13.80
N ARG A 592 -29.31 11.69 -14.40
CA ARG A 592 -30.15 10.68 -15.05
C ARG A 592 -29.39 9.38 -15.30
N CYS A 593 -30.10 8.26 -15.21
CA CYS A 593 -29.53 6.95 -15.53
C CYS A 593 -29.08 6.84 -16.99
N THR A 594 -27.92 6.23 -17.21
CA THR A 594 -27.33 5.97 -18.55
C THR A 594 -27.51 4.53 -19.02
N TYR A 595 -28.25 3.71 -18.26
CA TYR A 595 -28.55 2.30 -18.55
C TYR A 595 -27.31 1.45 -18.89
N CYS A 596 -26.24 1.63 -18.12
CA CYS A 596 -24.97 0.93 -18.34
C CYS A 596 -25.01 -0.59 -18.08
N GLY A 597 -26.03 -1.08 -17.36
CA GLY A 597 -26.20 -2.50 -17.01
C GLY A 597 -25.80 -2.87 -15.57
N ALA A 598 -25.17 -1.96 -14.83
CA ALA A 598 -24.68 -2.23 -13.48
C ALA A 598 -25.80 -2.40 -12.44
N CYS A 599 -26.92 -1.70 -12.64
CA CYS A 599 -28.10 -1.75 -11.77
C CYS A 599 -29.19 -2.61 -12.39
N ASP A 600 -29.86 -3.43 -11.59
CA ASP A 600 -31.12 -4.10 -11.95
C ASP A 600 -32.36 -3.33 -11.42
N PHE A 601 -32.12 -2.29 -10.59
CA PHE A 601 -33.12 -1.44 -9.95
C PHE A 601 -34.07 -2.20 -8.99
N LYS A 602 -33.71 -3.44 -8.61
CA LYS A 602 -34.45 -4.30 -7.68
C LYS A 602 -33.61 -4.67 -6.47
N ALA A 603 -32.50 -5.36 -6.70
CA ALA A 603 -31.55 -5.77 -5.66
C ALA A 603 -30.23 -4.99 -5.74
N VAL A 604 -29.88 -4.49 -6.92
CA VAL A 604 -28.64 -3.76 -7.21
C VAL A 604 -28.97 -2.40 -7.83
N ARG A 605 -28.60 -1.33 -7.14
CA ARG A 605 -28.82 0.08 -7.52
C ARG A 605 -27.72 0.97 -6.94
N ASN A 606 -27.71 2.25 -7.30
CA ASN A 606 -26.86 3.21 -6.61
C ASN A 606 -27.41 3.42 -5.19
N VAL A 607 -26.52 3.48 -4.20
CA VAL A 607 -26.82 3.85 -2.82
C VAL A 607 -25.99 5.07 -2.49
N ASP A 608 -26.66 6.18 -2.18
CA ASP A 608 -26.04 7.43 -1.78
C ASP A 608 -26.83 8.10 -0.66
N TYR A 609 -26.24 9.12 -0.06
CA TYR A 609 -26.84 9.90 1.01
C TYR A 609 -27.26 11.31 0.55
N HIS A 610 -27.56 11.49 -0.74
CA HIS A 610 -28.23 12.70 -1.20
C HIS A 610 -29.70 12.74 -0.71
N PRO A 611 -30.30 13.93 -0.47
CA PRO A 611 -31.73 14.03 -0.15
C PRO A 611 -32.63 13.60 -1.32
N THR A 612 -32.19 13.89 -2.54
CA THR A 612 -32.83 13.55 -3.80
C THR A 612 -31.77 13.26 -4.85
N GLY A 613 -32.11 12.49 -5.88
CA GLY A 613 -31.21 12.18 -6.99
C GLY A 613 -31.93 11.52 -8.16
N ALA A 614 -31.16 10.86 -9.02
CA ALA A 614 -31.68 10.24 -10.23
C ALA A 614 -32.63 9.07 -9.92
N LYS A 615 -33.76 9.00 -10.65
CA LYS A 615 -34.73 7.90 -10.50
C LYS A 615 -34.05 6.53 -10.61
N GLY A 616 -34.39 5.63 -9.69
CA GLY A 616 -33.86 4.26 -9.62
C GLY A 616 -32.67 4.08 -8.66
N GLY A 617 -32.11 5.17 -8.11
CA GLY A 617 -31.19 5.12 -6.98
C GLY A 617 -31.91 5.00 -5.64
N GLU A 618 -31.16 4.60 -4.60
CA GLU A 618 -31.58 4.63 -3.21
C GLU A 618 -30.90 5.82 -2.50
N HIS A 619 -31.66 6.90 -2.34
CA HIS A 619 -31.22 8.17 -1.76
C HIS A 619 -31.60 8.22 -0.27
N ARG A 620 -30.61 8.04 0.60
CA ARG A 620 -30.80 7.90 2.06
C ARG A 620 -30.63 9.21 2.84
N GLY A 621 -30.50 10.35 2.16
CA GLY A 621 -30.18 11.64 2.80
C GLY A 621 -31.18 12.14 3.83
N GLY A 622 -32.46 11.74 3.72
CA GLY A 622 -33.49 12.09 4.71
C GLY A 622 -33.24 11.52 6.11
N GLY A 623 -32.41 10.47 6.24
CA GLY A 623 -32.07 9.85 7.53
C GLY A 623 -30.93 10.54 8.29
N ILE A 624 -30.16 11.42 7.65
CA ILE A 624 -28.94 12.03 8.22
C ILE A 624 -29.00 13.57 8.30
N SER A 625 -30.03 14.20 7.71
CA SER A 625 -30.13 15.65 7.56
C SER A 625 -30.01 16.39 8.89
N ARG A 626 -30.68 15.91 9.95
CA ARG A 626 -30.62 16.52 11.28
C ARG A 626 -29.23 16.47 11.90
N TRP A 627 -28.52 15.35 11.78
CA TRP A 627 -27.14 15.23 12.26
C TRP A 627 -26.19 16.13 11.45
N ALA A 628 -26.34 16.13 10.12
CA ALA A 628 -25.51 16.93 9.23
C ALA A 628 -25.70 18.44 9.43
N GLU A 629 -26.93 18.90 9.67
CA GLU A 629 -27.25 20.29 10.02
C GLU A 629 -26.67 20.70 11.37
N LEU A 630 -26.69 19.81 12.38
CA LEU A 630 -26.03 20.05 13.66
C LEU A 630 -24.51 20.12 13.52
N ALA A 631 -23.93 19.24 12.71
CA ALA A 631 -22.50 19.22 12.45
C ALA A 631 -22.08 20.51 11.71
N VAL A 632 -22.76 20.86 10.63
CA VAL A 632 -22.49 22.04 9.79
C VAL A 632 -23.76 22.91 9.66
N PRO A 633 -23.96 23.92 10.54
CA PRO A 633 -25.16 24.76 10.52
C PRO A 633 -25.27 25.60 9.24
N SER A 634 -26.48 25.73 8.69
CA SER A 634 -26.80 26.65 7.59
C SER A 634 -26.50 28.10 7.98
N ASP A 635 -26.02 28.90 7.03
CA ASP A 635 -25.92 30.35 7.21
C ASP A 635 -27.33 30.94 7.09
N ALA A 636 -27.71 31.86 7.98
CA ALA A 636 -29.03 32.50 7.94
C ALA A 636 -29.30 33.27 6.62
N ASN A 637 -28.23 33.63 5.90
CA ASN A 637 -28.30 34.31 4.60
C ASN A 637 -28.19 33.36 3.39
N ASP A 638 -27.96 32.06 3.59
CA ASP A 638 -27.88 31.04 2.52
C ASP A 638 -29.09 30.11 2.66
N PRO A 639 -30.08 30.14 1.74
CA PRO A 639 -31.31 29.34 1.84
C PRO A 639 -31.08 27.82 1.67
N LEU A 640 -29.82 27.39 1.53
CA LEU A 640 -29.43 25.99 1.31
C LEU A 640 -28.62 25.43 2.50
N PRO A 641 -28.72 24.12 2.78
CA PRO A 641 -27.98 23.51 3.88
C PRO A 641 -26.45 23.64 3.69
N ALA A 642 -25.75 24.02 4.75
CA ALA A 642 -24.32 24.32 4.70
C ALA A 642 -23.40 23.14 4.37
N TRP A 643 -23.92 21.92 4.44
CA TRP A 643 -23.23 20.67 4.16
C TRP A 643 -23.26 20.27 2.67
N GLU A 644 -23.90 21.04 1.80
CA GLU A 644 -24.05 20.78 0.37
C GLU A 644 -22.82 21.23 -0.48
N THR A 645 -22.40 20.44 -1.48
CA THR A 645 -21.16 20.71 -2.26
C THR A 645 -21.35 21.75 -3.39
N ARG A 646 -20.25 22.38 -3.86
CA ARG A 646 -20.26 23.36 -4.98
C ARG A 646 -20.83 22.76 -6.28
N MET A 647 -20.50 21.50 -6.56
CA MET A 647 -21.06 20.74 -7.68
C MET A 647 -22.59 20.64 -7.58
N TRP A 648 -23.14 20.47 -6.38
CA TRP A 648 -24.58 20.44 -6.15
C TRP A 648 -25.26 21.78 -6.45
N ARG A 649 -24.62 22.90 -6.07
CA ARG A 649 -25.07 24.25 -6.42
C ARG A 649 -25.15 24.42 -7.94
N GLN A 650 -24.10 24.04 -8.66
CA GLN A 650 -24.05 24.16 -10.12
C GLN A 650 -25.01 23.20 -10.84
N ILE A 651 -25.16 21.95 -10.37
CA ILE A 651 -26.08 20.97 -10.94
C ILE A 651 -27.53 21.41 -10.73
N ARG A 652 -27.90 21.90 -9.55
CA ARG A 652 -29.23 22.47 -9.32
C ARG A 652 -29.51 23.69 -10.16
N THR A 653 -28.54 24.59 -10.29
CA THR A 653 -28.67 25.74 -11.20
C THR A 653 -28.88 25.26 -12.64
N ARG A 654 -28.08 24.29 -13.14
CA ARG A 654 -28.26 23.69 -14.48
C ARG A 654 -29.58 22.94 -14.65
N VAL A 655 -30.08 22.27 -13.61
CA VAL A 655 -31.36 21.56 -13.60
C VAL A 655 -32.54 22.54 -13.57
N ALA A 656 -32.42 23.63 -12.81
CA ALA A 656 -33.40 24.72 -12.78
C ALA A 656 -33.42 25.55 -14.07
N GLU A 657 -32.29 25.64 -14.77
CA GLU A 657 -32.13 26.35 -16.05
C GLU A 657 -32.53 25.51 -17.28
N ARG A 658 -32.89 24.23 -17.13
CA ARG A 658 -33.33 23.40 -18.26
C ARG A 658 -34.71 23.85 -18.77
N ARG A 659 -34.68 24.63 -19.86
CA ARG A 659 -35.71 24.61 -20.91
C ARG A 659 -36.03 23.14 -21.29
N PRO A 660 -37.29 22.81 -21.61
CA PRO A 660 -37.64 21.46 -22.05
C PRO A 660 -36.85 21.14 -23.33
N ALA A 661 -35.91 20.19 -23.23
CA ALA A 661 -35.30 19.62 -24.40
C ALA A 661 -36.37 18.82 -25.15
N GLY A 662 -36.76 19.31 -26.32
CA GLY A 662 -37.61 18.60 -27.26
C GLY A 662 -37.13 17.16 -27.46
N SER A 663 -38.11 16.27 -27.63
CA SER A 663 -37.91 14.85 -27.81
C SER A 663 -36.83 14.53 -28.85
N LEU A 664 -35.69 14.02 -28.42
CA LEU A 664 -34.86 13.17 -29.27
C LEU A 664 -35.40 11.74 -29.18
N ARG A 665 -36.57 11.53 -29.79
CA ARG A 665 -36.91 10.24 -30.39
C ARG A 665 -36.26 10.26 -31.78
N GLY A 666 -35.11 9.62 -31.92
CA GLY A 666 -34.44 9.46 -33.21
C GLY A 666 -33.35 8.42 -33.05
N GLY A 667 -33.54 7.27 -33.70
CA GLY A 667 -32.61 6.14 -33.69
C GLY A 667 -31.23 6.54 -34.18
N VAL A 668 -30.21 5.94 -33.58
CA VAL A 668 -28.81 6.17 -33.91
C VAL A 668 -28.46 5.15 -35.00
N ASP A 669 -28.75 5.49 -36.26
CA ASP A 669 -28.28 4.70 -37.39
C ASP A 669 -26.84 5.07 -37.78
N ALA A 670 -26.15 4.05 -38.27
CA ALA A 670 -24.72 3.93 -38.48
C ALA A 670 -24.11 5.03 -39.37
N ALA A 671 -22.90 5.48 -38.99
CA ALA A 671 -22.01 6.23 -39.87
C ALA A 671 -20.55 5.75 -39.69
N PRO A 672 -19.73 5.72 -40.76
CA PRO A 672 -18.52 4.90 -40.84
C PRO A 672 -17.27 5.60 -40.24
N LEU A 673 -16.27 4.79 -39.88
CA LEU A 673 -14.97 5.20 -39.36
C LEU A 673 -14.03 5.69 -40.49
N PRO A 674 -13.17 6.71 -40.27
CA PRO A 674 -12.14 7.12 -41.22
C PRO A 674 -10.86 6.26 -41.14
N ALA A 675 -10.15 6.16 -42.28
CA ALA A 675 -8.98 5.31 -42.51
C ALA A 675 -7.63 5.95 -42.11
N GLU A 676 -6.61 5.09 -42.01
CA GLU A 676 -5.29 5.27 -41.38
C GLU A 676 -4.29 6.13 -42.19
N ILE A 677 -3.40 6.86 -41.49
CA ILE A 677 -2.25 7.60 -42.07
C ILE A 677 -0.95 6.98 -41.55
N ALA A 678 -0.06 6.61 -42.46
CA ALA A 678 1.26 6.02 -42.21
C ALA A 678 2.34 7.10 -42.00
N ILE A 679 3.31 6.84 -41.12
CA ILE A 679 4.55 7.63 -40.95
C ILE A 679 5.74 6.67 -40.81
N GLY A 680 6.82 6.93 -41.56
CA GLY A 680 8.04 6.11 -41.63
C GLY A 680 9.20 6.61 -40.77
N GLY A 681 10.19 5.72 -40.60
CA GLY A 681 11.40 5.80 -39.73
C GLY A 681 12.41 6.89 -40.09
N ASP A 682 13.61 6.99 -39.51
CA ASP A 682 14.41 6.19 -38.57
C ASP A 682 15.49 7.15 -37.99
N GLY A 683 16.02 6.89 -36.79
CA GLY A 683 17.27 7.55 -36.33
C GLY A 683 17.58 7.45 -34.83
N ALA A 684 18.69 6.80 -34.48
CA ALA A 684 19.02 6.23 -33.17
C ALA A 684 19.85 7.10 -32.18
N ALA A 685 19.86 6.60 -30.92
CA ALA A 685 20.86 6.66 -29.81
C ALA A 685 21.16 8.03 -29.14
N ASP A 686 21.47 8.20 -27.85
CA ASP A 686 21.87 7.31 -26.74
C ASP A 686 21.66 7.98 -25.34
N ALA A 687 21.63 7.16 -24.27
CA ALA A 687 21.86 7.38 -22.83
C ALA A 687 21.16 8.56 -22.09
N GLY A 688 20.59 8.45 -20.89
CA GLY A 688 20.42 7.42 -19.86
C GLY A 688 19.66 8.12 -18.71
N GLY A 689 18.84 7.41 -17.94
CA GLY A 689 18.07 8.05 -16.87
C GLY A 689 17.40 7.02 -15.97
N GLU A 690 17.83 7.01 -14.71
CA GLU A 690 17.45 6.13 -13.60
C GLU A 690 15.94 6.19 -13.32
N GLY A 691 15.32 5.02 -13.16
CA GLY A 691 13.87 4.86 -13.00
C GLY A 691 13.40 4.88 -11.55
N ASN A 692 12.20 5.41 -11.34
CA ASN A 692 11.76 6.00 -10.06
C ASN A 692 10.66 5.19 -9.34
N ALA A 693 10.85 3.89 -9.10
CA ALA A 693 9.98 3.12 -8.21
C ALA A 693 9.93 3.71 -6.78
N GLU A 694 11.03 4.29 -6.31
CA GLU A 694 11.12 4.91 -4.99
C GLU A 694 10.33 6.23 -4.87
N GLU A 695 10.06 6.92 -5.99
CA GLU A 695 9.42 8.24 -5.97
C GLU A 695 7.87 8.16 -5.92
N TRP A 696 7.31 6.99 -6.27
CA TRP A 696 5.91 6.62 -6.01
C TRP A 696 5.68 6.20 -4.54
N LEU A 697 6.73 5.66 -3.92
CA LEU A 697 6.75 5.22 -2.51
C LEU A 697 7.13 6.35 -1.54
N GLY A 698 7.53 7.50 -2.07
CA GLY A 698 7.86 8.70 -1.32
C GLY A 698 6.63 9.30 -0.65
N ALA A 699 6.38 8.87 0.58
CA ALA A 699 5.70 9.70 1.58
C ALA A 699 6.39 11.07 1.53
N VAL A 700 5.66 12.09 1.06
CA VAL A 700 6.13 13.47 1.06
C VAL A 700 6.68 13.77 2.46
N PRO A 701 7.92 14.27 2.59
CA PRO A 701 8.46 14.62 3.89
C PRO A 701 7.46 15.45 4.65
N SER A 702 7.30 15.04 5.90
CA SER A 702 6.31 15.41 6.87
C SER A 702 6.45 16.88 7.35
N SER A 703 6.77 17.82 6.47
CA SER A 703 6.98 19.21 6.83
C SER A 703 5.82 20.09 6.37
N LEU A 704 5.12 20.70 7.34
CA LEU A 704 4.51 22.05 7.34
C LEU A 704 3.14 22.03 8.06
N ALA A 705 3.14 21.93 9.40
CA ALA A 705 1.97 22.23 10.21
C ALA A 705 2.15 23.61 10.90
N PRO A 706 1.07 24.39 11.12
CA PRO A 706 1.13 25.52 12.04
C PRO A 706 1.36 25.03 13.47
N ALA A 707 2.14 25.78 14.25
CA ALA A 707 2.45 25.44 15.63
C ALA A 707 1.18 25.50 16.49
N SER A 708 0.65 24.36 16.92
CA SER A 708 -0.24 24.32 18.09
C SER A 708 0.64 24.44 19.34
N VAL A 709 0.46 25.50 20.12
CA VAL A 709 1.07 25.61 21.45
C VAL A 709 0.38 24.60 22.36
N GLY A 710 0.94 23.38 22.40
CA GLY A 710 0.52 22.41 23.41
C GLY A 710 0.93 22.87 24.80
N PRO A 711 0.24 22.40 25.86
CA PRO A 711 0.68 22.64 27.22
C PRO A 711 2.15 22.19 27.36
N PRO A 712 2.99 22.96 28.09
CA PRO A 712 4.39 22.60 28.28
C PRO A 712 4.48 21.27 29.03
N ALA A 713 5.58 20.54 28.82
CA ALA A 713 5.89 19.39 29.65
C ALA A 713 6.02 19.84 31.12
N VAL A 714 5.37 19.12 32.03
CA VAL A 714 5.40 19.36 33.49
C VAL A 714 6.18 18.28 34.23
N GLN A 715 6.34 17.10 33.63
CA GLN A 715 7.00 15.93 34.22
C GLN A 715 7.88 15.23 33.18
N ARG A 716 8.98 14.60 33.62
CA ARG A 716 9.80 13.69 32.80
C ARG A 716 9.97 12.37 33.55
N ILE A 717 9.56 11.27 32.92
CA ILE A 717 9.69 9.92 33.47
C ILE A 717 10.68 9.14 32.61
N ARG A 718 11.68 8.54 33.25
CA ARG A 718 12.60 7.59 32.61
C ARG A 718 12.05 6.19 32.76
N LEU A 719 11.72 5.55 31.64
CA LEU A 719 11.23 4.18 31.58
C LEU A 719 12.34 3.23 31.12
N CYS A 720 12.53 2.15 31.86
CA CYS A 720 13.28 0.98 31.45
C CYS A 720 12.37 -0.02 30.72
N TYR A 721 12.82 -0.55 29.58
CA TYR A 721 12.10 -1.56 28.80
C TYR A 721 13.02 -2.64 28.26
N ARG A 722 12.49 -3.85 28.06
CA ARG A 722 13.17 -4.97 27.41
C ARG A 722 12.84 -5.00 25.93
N LYS A 723 13.81 -5.48 25.14
CA LYS A 723 13.68 -5.69 23.70
C LYS A 723 14.14 -7.10 23.38
N VAL A 724 13.20 -8.04 23.30
CA VAL A 724 13.46 -9.49 23.17
C VAL A 724 12.66 -10.11 22.03
N GLY A 725 12.91 -11.39 21.74
CA GLY A 725 12.20 -12.12 20.69
C GLY A 725 12.30 -11.43 19.31
N PRO A 726 11.22 -11.44 18.50
CA PRO A 726 11.20 -10.79 17.19
C PRO A 726 11.39 -9.26 17.25
N ALA A 727 11.02 -8.61 18.37
CA ALA A 727 11.12 -7.15 18.52
C ALA A 727 12.56 -6.62 18.41
N ARG A 728 13.58 -7.46 18.61
CA ARG A 728 15.00 -7.11 18.39
C ARG A 728 15.30 -6.62 16.97
N PHE A 729 14.46 -6.99 16.01
CA PHE A 729 14.53 -6.57 14.60
C PHE A 729 13.66 -5.36 14.26
N ILE A 730 13.04 -4.71 15.25
CA ILE A 730 12.44 -3.38 15.09
C ILE A 730 13.57 -2.35 15.11
N GLY A 731 13.66 -1.56 14.04
CA GLY A 731 14.65 -0.50 13.90
C GLY A 731 14.40 0.66 14.87
N THR A 732 15.44 1.45 15.14
CA THR A 732 15.34 2.61 16.06
C THR A 732 14.31 3.64 15.61
N ARG A 733 14.20 3.86 14.30
CA ARG A 733 13.23 4.82 13.74
C ARG A 733 11.80 4.33 13.97
N GLU A 734 11.56 3.04 13.77
CA GLU A 734 10.27 2.38 13.94
C GLU A 734 9.86 2.28 15.41
N LEU A 735 10.84 2.22 16.33
CA LEU A 735 10.59 2.16 17.77
C LEU A 735 9.86 3.40 18.29
N GLY A 736 10.25 4.59 17.84
CA GLY A 736 9.59 5.85 18.23
C GLY A 736 8.12 5.87 17.84
N THR A 737 7.80 5.46 16.60
CA THR A 737 6.41 5.33 16.15
C THR A 737 5.65 4.26 16.92
N THR A 738 6.29 3.12 17.22
CA THR A 738 5.69 2.03 18.00
C THR A 738 5.30 2.49 19.40
N PHE A 739 6.21 3.15 20.12
CA PHE A 739 5.96 3.72 21.45
C PHE A 739 4.92 4.82 21.42
N LEU A 740 4.94 5.70 20.41
CA LEU A 740 3.93 6.74 20.28
C LEU A 740 2.53 6.15 20.11
N ARG A 741 2.37 5.17 19.21
CA ARG A 741 1.09 4.49 19.01
C ARG A 741 0.61 3.80 20.29
N ALA A 742 1.52 3.13 21.01
CA ALA A 742 1.22 2.53 22.31
C ALA A 742 0.77 3.57 23.34
N ALA A 743 1.51 4.68 23.47
CA ALA A 743 1.18 5.78 24.38
C ALA A 743 -0.19 6.42 24.06
N ARG A 744 -0.52 6.57 22.77
CA ARG A 744 -1.82 7.09 22.32
C ARG A 744 -2.97 6.15 22.68
N ARG A 745 -2.83 4.84 22.43
CA ARG A 745 -3.83 3.83 22.84
C ARG A 745 -3.99 3.78 24.36
N ALA A 746 -2.87 3.87 25.07
CA ALA A 746 -2.79 3.96 26.52
C ALA A 746 -3.35 5.29 27.06
N ARG A 747 -3.65 6.28 26.21
CA ARG A 747 -4.10 7.65 26.56
C ARG A 747 -3.13 8.43 27.47
N LEU A 748 -1.83 8.21 27.29
CA LEU A 748 -0.81 8.92 28.06
C LEU A 748 -0.74 10.39 27.64
N PRO A 749 -0.58 11.34 28.59
CA PRO A 749 -0.50 12.77 28.30
C PRO A 749 0.89 13.17 27.78
N VAL A 750 1.35 12.55 26.69
CA VAL A 750 2.68 12.78 26.11
C VAL A 750 2.81 14.22 25.61
N ALA A 751 3.85 14.91 26.05
CA ALA A 751 4.20 16.24 25.58
C ALA A 751 4.79 16.20 24.17
N PHE A 752 4.70 17.32 23.47
CA PHE A 752 5.24 17.46 22.12
C PHE A 752 6.17 18.68 22.05
N SER A 753 7.11 18.68 21.11
CA SER A 753 7.95 19.83 20.84
C SER A 753 7.13 21.02 20.34
N GLN A 754 7.67 22.21 20.57
CA GLN A 754 7.11 23.45 20.02
C GLN A 754 7.73 23.69 18.64
N GLY A 755 6.96 24.23 17.69
CA GLY A 755 7.42 24.53 16.34
C GLY A 755 6.54 23.96 15.24
N HIS A 756 7.01 24.02 13.98
CA HIS A 756 6.21 23.67 12.80
C HIS A 756 6.01 22.16 12.61
N HIS A 757 6.81 21.33 13.30
CA HIS A 757 6.69 19.86 13.35
C HIS A 757 6.76 19.43 14.83
N PRO A 758 5.63 19.53 15.57
CA PRO A 758 5.60 19.06 16.96
C PRO A 758 5.85 17.55 16.97
N LEU A 759 7.03 17.16 17.43
CA LEU A 759 7.43 15.76 17.62
C LEU A 759 7.08 15.33 19.04
N PRO A 760 6.65 14.09 19.26
CA PRO A 760 6.47 13.58 20.61
C PRO A 760 7.79 13.69 21.39
N ARG A 761 7.72 14.09 22.66
CA ARG A 761 8.87 14.19 23.56
C ARG A 761 9.21 12.81 24.13
N LEU A 762 9.66 11.94 23.24
CA LEU A 762 10.21 10.61 23.55
C LEU A 762 11.69 10.62 23.19
N SER A 763 12.55 10.55 24.20
CA SER A 763 14.01 10.55 24.01
C SER A 763 14.54 9.17 24.35
N PHE A 764 15.01 8.41 23.36
CA PHE A 764 15.56 7.08 23.58
C PHE A 764 17.05 7.15 23.91
N GLY A 765 17.52 6.20 24.74
CA GLY A 765 18.95 5.96 24.92
C GLY A 765 19.64 5.44 23.64
N PRO A 766 20.95 5.20 23.69
CA PRO A 766 21.72 4.66 22.58
C PRO A 766 21.12 3.32 22.12
N ALA A 767 20.61 3.29 20.90
CA ALA A 767 19.91 2.11 20.41
C ALA A 767 20.87 0.92 20.20
N PRO A 768 20.50 -0.29 20.62
CA PRO A 768 21.28 -1.47 20.33
C PRO A 768 21.26 -1.76 18.82
N PRO A 769 22.32 -2.36 18.25
CA PRO A 769 22.31 -2.77 16.85
C PRO A 769 21.11 -3.67 16.51
N LEU A 770 20.66 -3.64 15.26
CA LEU A 770 19.55 -4.48 14.80
C LEU A 770 19.88 -5.97 15.03
N GLY A 771 18.91 -6.74 15.55
CA GLY A 771 19.13 -8.15 15.89
C GLY A 771 19.65 -8.38 17.31
N VAL A 772 20.08 -7.35 18.02
CA VAL A 772 20.53 -7.45 19.42
C VAL A 772 19.33 -7.37 20.36
N SER A 773 19.24 -8.34 21.26
CA SER A 773 18.23 -8.35 22.33
C SER A 773 18.75 -7.62 23.57
N SER A 774 17.87 -7.15 24.45
CA SER A 774 18.26 -6.35 25.62
C SER A 774 17.28 -6.50 26.77
N ASP A 775 17.81 -6.62 27.99
CA ASP A 775 17.05 -6.59 29.24
C ASP A 775 16.86 -5.18 29.84
N GLY A 776 17.53 -4.15 29.29
CA GLY A 776 17.50 -2.81 29.88
C GLY A 776 17.83 -1.71 28.88
N GLU A 777 16.83 -1.33 28.09
CA GLU A 777 16.82 -0.12 27.29
C GLU A 777 16.04 1.00 27.98
N TYR A 778 16.32 2.25 27.63
CA TYR A 778 15.74 3.39 28.32
C TYR A 778 15.10 4.39 27.36
N VAL A 779 13.98 4.98 27.79
CA VAL A 779 13.31 6.08 27.11
C VAL A 779 12.79 7.09 28.13
N ASP A 780 13.07 8.36 27.91
CA ASP A 780 12.52 9.47 28.68
C ASP A 780 11.23 9.93 28.00
N VAL A 781 10.14 9.92 28.75
CA VAL A 781 8.80 10.35 28.34
C VAL A 781 8.49 11.66 29.05
N GLU A 782 8.36 12.74 28.31
CA GLU A 782 7.87 14.00 28.90
C GLU A 782 6.34 14.08 28.81
N LEU A 783 5.70 14.49 29.91
CA LEU A 783 4.25 14.51 30.05
C LEU A 783 3.71 15.92 30.30
N THR A 784 2.50 16.20 29.83
CA THR A 784 1.78 17.47 30.03
C THR A 784 0.94 17.48 31.30
N ALA A 785 0.75 16.33 31.94
CA ALA A 785 0.10 16.17 33.23
C ALA A 785 0.90 15.16 34.06
N SER A 786 0.92 15.35 35.38
CA SER A 786 1.60 14.41 36.28
C SER A 786 0.92 13.04 36.23
N LEU A 787 1.73 11.99 36.14
CA LEU A 787 1.31 10.60 36.15
C LEU A 787 2.26 9.82 37.06
N ASP A 788 1.72 8.88 37.82
CA ASP A 788 2.54 7.95 38.60
C ASP A 788 3.39 7.06 37.68
N ALA A 789 4.63 6.80 38.08
CA ALA A 789 5.57 6.04 37.26
C ALA A 789 5.14 4.58 37.08
N ALA A 790 4.56 3.95 38.11
CA ALA A 790 4.04 2.59 38.01
C ALA A 790 2.80 2.54 37.10
N GLU A 791 1.94 3.57 37.16
CA GLU A 791 0.80 3.70 36.25
C GLU A 791 1.24 3.87 34.79
N LEU A 792 2.33 4.63 34.52
CA LEU A 792 2.91 4.72 33.17
C LEU A 792 3.37 3.35 32.66
N VAL A 793 4.09 2.58 33.50
CA VAL A 793 4.57 1.23 33.16
C VAL A 793 3.39 0.32 32.83
N ALA A 794 2.36 0.28 33.68
CA ALA A 794 1.20 -0.57 33.50
C ALA A 794 0.43 -0.23 32.21
N ARG A 795 0.10 1.05 32.00
CA ARG A 795 -0.69 1.49 30.84
C ARG A 795 0.07 1.33 29.53
N LEU A 796 1.34 1.69 29.49
CA LEU A 796 2.14 1.56 28.28
C LEU A 796 2.45 0.09 27.98
N GLY A 797 2.80 -0.70 29.00
CA GLY A 797 3.12 -2.11 28.88
C GLY A 797 1.98 -2.93 28.28
N ALA A 798 0.73 -2.64 28.66
CA ALA A 798 -0.46 -3.28 28.08
C ALA A 798 -0.66 -3.01 26.58
N GLU A 799 0.00 -1.99 26.05
CA GLU A 799 -0.17 -1.53 24.67
C GLU A 799 1.04 -1.80 23.78
N LEU A 800 2.20 -2.20 24.33
CA LEU A 800 3.38 -2.54 23.54
C LEU A 800 3.21 -3.88 22.79
N PRO A 801 3.81 -4.04 21.59
CA PRO A 801 3.77 -5.30 20.86
C PRO A 801 4.68 -6.36 21.49
N ASP A 802 4.42 -7.63 21.16
CA ASP A 802 5.18 -8.79 21.63
C ASP A 802 6.70 -8.59 21.48
N GLY A 803 7.43 -8.74 22.58
CA GLY A 803 8.88 -8.57 22.67
C GLY A 803 9.35 -7.17 23.10
N LEU A 804 8.44 -6.20 23.27
CA LEU A 804 8.72 -4.94 23.96
C LEU A 804 8.00 -4.92 25.31
N GLU A 805 8.75 -4.93 26.40
CA GLU A 805 8.19 -5.05 27.77
C GLU A 805 8.60 -3.83 28.59
N ALA A 806 7.62 -3.08 29.13
CA ALA A 806 7.89 -2.03 30.12
C ALA A 806 8.24 -2.69 31.47
N VAL A 807 9.37 -2.32 32.08
CA VAL A 807 9.88 -2.98 33.30
C VAL A 807 9.65 -2.11 34.52
N GLU A 808 10.29 -0.95 34.56
CA GLU A 808 10.26 -0.03 35.69
C GLU A 808 10.42 1.39 35.18
N ALA A 809 9.95 2.37 35.96
CA ALA A 809 10.11 3.76 35.61
C ALA A 809 10.32 4.61 36.87
N SER A 810 11.02 5.73 36.71
CA SER A 810 11.22 6.71 37.77
C SER A 810 11.13 8.13 37.22
N GLU A 811 10.65 9.06 38.04
CA GLU A 811 10.72 10.48 37.68
C GLU A 811 12.18 10.95 37.70
N VAL A 812 12.56 11.73 36.69
CA VAL A 812 13.89 12.36 36.59
C VAL A 812 13.72 13.87 36.47
N PRO A 813 14.65 14.67 37.03
CA PRO A 813 14.59 16.12 36.88
C PRO A 813 14.49 16.53 35.41
N ARG A 814 13.65 17.51 35.07
CA ARG A 814 13.53 18.00 33.69
C ARG A 814 14.82 18.65 33.17
N SER A 815 15.67 19.11 34.08
CA SER A 815 17.02 19.63 33.81
C SER A 815 18.08 18.53 33.71
N ALA A 816 17.73 17.25 33.94
CA ALA A 816 18.69 16.16 33.85
C ALA A 816 19.31 16.08 32.44
N PRO A 817 20.59 15.66 32.33
CA PRO A 817 21.23 15.40 31.06
C PRO A 817 20.47 14.38 30.20
N SER A 818 20.89 14.25 28.94
CA SER A 818 20.34 13.22 28.06
C SER A 818 20.71 11.80 28.57
N ILE A 819 19.83 10.82 28.33
CA ILE A 819 20.09 9.41 28.65
C ILE A 819 21.46 8.95 28.12
N GLU A 820 21.78 9.31 26.87
CA GLU A 820 23.05 8.95 26.22
C GLU A 820 24.28 9.52 26.96
N SER A 821 24.19 10.76 27.43
CA SER A 821 25.27 11.38 28.24
C SER A 821 25.40 10.80 29.65
N GLU A 822 24.42 10.03 30.13
CA GLU A 822 24.49 9.38 31.43
C GLU A 822 25.00 7.95 31.36
N ILE A 823 24.97 7.28 30.20
CA ILE A 823 25.43 5.88 30.07
C ILE A 823 26.96 5.83 29.89
N GLU A 824 27.64 5.14 30.81
CA GLU A 824 29.09 4.94 30.85
C GLU A 824 29.55 3.74 30.02
N SER A 825 28.90 2.60 30.25
CA SER A 825 29.21 1.33 29.58
C SER A 825 27.99 0.43 29.47
N VAL A 826 28.09 -0.53 28.56
CA VAL A 826 27.06 -1.53 28.30
C VAL A 826 27.70 -2.91 28.26
N THR A 827 27.09 -3.87 28.96
CA THR A 827 27.56 -5.25 28.99
C THR A 827 26.70 -6.13 28.10
N TYR A 828 27.36 -6.87 27.21
CA TYR A 828 26.75 -7.81 26.28
C TYR A 828 27.21 -9.23 26.57
N ARG A 829 26.30 -10.19 26.42
CA ARG A 829 26.57 -11.60 26.25
C ARG A 829 26.50 -11.94 24.77
N VAL A 830 27.51 -12.64 24.26
CA VAL A 830 27.59 -13.12 22.87
C VAL A 830 27.60 -14.64 22.89
N ASP A 831 26.60 -15.25 22.27
CA ASP A 831 26.45 -16.70 22.17
C ASP A 831 27.06 -17.22 20.86
N LEU A 832 28.04 -18.12 20.99
CA LEU A 832 28.78 -18.74 19.89
C LEU A 832 28.21 -20.12 19.51
N GLY A 833 27.48 -20.78 20.41
CA GLY A 833 26.93 -22.12 20.21
C GLY A 833 25.81 -22.18 19.16
N GLU A 834 25.21 -21.02 18.86
CA GLU A 834 24.14 -20.88 17.86
C GLU A 834 24.65 -20.66 16.43
N LEU A 835 25.97 -20.52 16.24
CA LEU A 835 26.59 -20.50 14.92
C LEU A 835 26.43 -21.85 14.21
N ASP A 836 26.42 -21.84 12.89
CA ASP A 836 26.37 -23.09 12.11
C ASP A 836 27.64 -23.93 12.33
N VAL A 837 28.78 -23.27 12.54
CA VAL A 837 30.05 -23.89 12.95
C VAL A 837 30.61 -23.10 14.16
N PRO A 838 30.30 -23.52 15.40
CA PRO A 838 30.84 -22.88 16.59
C PRO A 838 32.37 -23.07 16.67
N PRO A 839 33.12 -22.04 17.09
CA PRO A 839 34.54 -22.18 17.38
C PRO A 839 34.78 -23.10 18.59
N ALA A 840 35.89 -23.84 18.58
CA ALA A 840 36.26 -24.70 19.71
C ALA A 840 36.49 -23.86 21.00
N PRO A 841 36.11 -24.34 22.19
CA PRO A 841 36.28 -23.61 23.45
C PRO A 841 37.73 -23.14 23.69
N GLU A 842 38.72 -23.94 23.30
CA GLU A 842 40.14 -23.61 23.41
C GLU A 842 40.52 -22.43 22.50
N ALA A 843 39.92 -22.35 21.31
CA ALA A 843 40.13 -21.23 20.39
C ALA A 843 39.52 -19.93 20.93
N VAL A 844 38.37 -20.02 21.61
CA VAL A 844 37.72 -18.90 22.30
C VAL A 844 38.60 -18.40 23.45
N ALA A 845 39.06 -19.30 24.32
CA ALA A 845 39.95 -18.95 25.42
C ALA A 845 41.27 -18.34 24.93
N ALA A 846 41.86 -18.89 23.87
CA ALA A 846 43.06 -18.35 23.24
C ALA A 846 42.82 -16.95 22.66
N ALA A 847 41.66 -16.68 22.06
CA ALA A 847 41.33 -15.36 21.52
C ALA A 847 41.19 -14.30 22.62
N VAL A 848 40.57 -14.64 23.75
CA VAL A 848 40.48 -13.75 24.93
C VAL A 848 41.88 -13.47 25.49
N ALA A 849 42.71 -14.51 25.65
CA ALA A 849 44.09 -14.35 26.12
C ALA A 849 44.93 -13.46 25.18
N ARG A 850 44.80 -13.64 23.86
CA ARG A 850 45.44 -12.76 22.86
C ARG A 850 44.98 -11.31 23.00
N PHE A 851 43.68 -11.07 23.19
CA PHE A 851 43.15 -9.72 23.40
C PHE A 851 43.67 -9.07 24.68
N ALA A 852 43.82 -9.85 25.76
CA ALA A 852 44.35 -9.37 27.03
C ALA A 852 45.83 -8.99 26.94
N ALA A 853 46.64 -9.76 26.21
CA ALA A 853 48.08 -9.54 26.05
C ALA A 853 48.44 -8.47 24.99
N ALA A 854 47.57 -8.22 24.01
CA ALA A 854 47.85 -7.29 22.93
C ALA A 854 47.67 -5.81 23.36
N PRO A 855 48.69 -4.94 23.15
CA PRO A 855 48.59 -3.52 23.49
C PRO A 855 47.68 -2.73 22.52
N ASN A 856 47.46 -3.24 21.31
CA ASN A 856 46.60 -2.66 20.28
C ASN A 856 45.89 -3.80 19.55
N VAL A 857 44.58 -3.68 19.38
CA VAL A 857 43.76 -4.65 18.64
C VAL A 857 42.96 -3.91 17.56
N PRO A 858 43.42 -3.88 16.30
CA PRO A 858 42.70 -3.19 15.23
C PRO A 858 41.41 -3.92 14.90
N VAL A 859 40.28 -3.22 15.01
CA VAL A 859 38.96 -3.72 14.59
C VAL A 859 38.40 -2.82 13.52
N THR A 860 37.86 -3.45 12.49
CA THR A 860 37.26 -2.77 11.35
C THR A 860 35.86 -2.27 11.71
N LYS A 861 35.69 -0.95 11.79
CA LYS A 861 34.40 -0.27 12.03
C LYS A 861 33.84 0.25 10.72
N ARG A 862 32.79 -0.40 10.20
CA ARG A 862 32.03 0.07 9.04
C ARG A 862 30.98 1.09 9.47
N GLY A 863 31.01 2.27 8.86
CA GLY A 863 30.02 3.34 9.04
C GLY A 863 29.45 3.81 7.71
N LYS A 864 28.58 4.83 7.75
CA LYS A 864 27.98 5.43 6.54
C LYS A 864 29.00 6.09 5.61
N SER A 865 30.14 6.54 6.16
CA SER A 865 31.23 7.20 5.43
C SER A 865 32.34 6.24 4.97
N GLY A 866 32.06 4.93 4.96
CA GLY A 866 33.03 3.88 4.63
C GLY A 866 33.59 3.14 5.84
N THR A 867 34.72 2.47 5.63
CA THR A 867 35.36 1.59 6.60
C THR A 867 36.52 2.30 7.29
N ARG A 868 36.56 2.30 8.62
CA ARG A 868 37.69 2.81 9.41
C ARG A 868 38.19 1.76 10.38
N THR A 869 39.49 1.65 10.57
CA THR A 869 40.08 0.80 11.60
C THR A 869 40.19 1.58 12.90
N VAL A 870 39.77 0.97 14.01
CA VAL A 870 39.88 1.56 15.35
C VAL A 870 40.50 0.55 16.30
N ASP A 871 41.25 1.01 17.30
CA ASP A 871 41.81 0.13 18.32
C ASP A 871 40.75 -0.24 19.37
N ALA A 872 40.42 -1.52 19.46
CA ALA A 872 39.41 -2.04 20.36
C ALA A 872 39.76 -1.89 21.84
N ARG A 873 41.04 -1.78 22.20
CA ARG A 873 41.48 -1.55 23.60
C ARG A 873 40.95 -0.25 24.19
N ARG A 874 40.53 0.71 23.36
CA ARG A 874 39.91 1.97 23.80
C ARG A 874 38.47 1.83 24.26
N PHE A 875 37.77 0.79 23.78
CA PHE A 875 36.32 0.62 23.96
C PHE A 875 35.97 -0.55 24.87
N VAL A 876 36.81 -1.59 24.96
CA VAL A 876 36.52 -2.78 25.77
C VAL A 876 37.01 -2.58 27.19
N LEU A 877 36.11 -2.65 28.17
CA LEU A 877 36.42 -2.59 29.60
C LEU A 877 36.63 -3.97 30.20
N ALA A 878 35.86 -4.96 29.74
CA ALA A 878 35.99 -6.36 30.12
C ALA A 878 35.67 -7.26 28.92
N LEU A 879 36.38 -8.38 28.80
CA LEU A 879 36.14 -9.45 27.84
C LEU A 879 36.48 -10.78 28.50
N GLU A 880 35.47 -11.57 28.82
CA GLU A 880 35.61 -12.79 29.61
C GLU A 880 34.78 -13.94 29.01
N PRO A 881 35.26 -15.20 29.07
CA PRO A 881 34.45 -16.36 28.74
C PRO A 881 33.40 -16.62 29.82
N GLU A 882 32.18 -16.98 29.40
CA GLU A 882 31.08 -17.40 30.28
C GLU A 882 30.68 -18.84 29.93
N GLY A 883 31.49 -19.81 30.34
CA GLY A 883 31.36 -21.20 29.89
C GLY A 883 32.04 -21.46 28.54
N PRO A 884 31.76 -22.60 27.88
CA PRO A 884 32.51 -23.05 26.70
C PRO A 884 32.15 -22.30 25.40
N ASP A 885 30.98 -21.70 25.32
CA ASP A 885 30.36 -21.22 24.08
C ASP A 885 29.83 -19.78 24.17
N ARG A 886 30.19 -19.02 25.21
CA ARG A 886 29.75 -17.63 25.39
C ARG A 886 30.87 -16.70 25.82
N LEU A 887 30.72 -15.44 25.43
CA LEU A 887 31.59 -14.34 25.82
C LEU A 887 30.76 -13.23 26.47
N VAL A 888 31.27 -12.65 27.56
CA VAL A 888 30.76 -11.42 28.15
C VAL A 888 31.71 -10.29 27.76
N VAL A 889 31.15 -9.21 27.20
CA VAL A 889 31.89 -8.06 26.72
C VAL A 889 31.29 -6.80 27.33
N GLU A 890 32.07 -6.08 28.14
CA GLU A 890 31.70 -4.73 28.60
C GLU A 890 32.33 -3.69 27.67
N LEU A 891 31.49 -2.87 27.05
CA LEU A 891 31.90 -1.84 26.09
C LEU A 891 31.57 -0.45 26.64
N ARG A 892 32.58 0.42 26.65
CA ARG A 892 32.44 1.85 26.96
C ARG A 892 31.58 2.56 25.92
N THR A 893 30.79 3.51 26.38
CA THR A 893 29.99 4.43 25.56
C THR A 893 30.38 5.87 25.86
N GLY A 894 30.57 6.68 24.82
CA GLY A 894 30.96 8.08 24.98
C GLY A 894 31.10 8.82 23.65
N PRO A 895 31.64 10.06 23.67
CA PRO A 895 31.72 10.93 22.49
C PRO A 895 32.55 10.34 21.33
N GLU A 896 33.55 9.50 21.64
CA GLU A 896 34.36 8.79 20.64
C GLU A 896 33.59 7.61 19.97
N GLY A 897 32.37 7.34 20.45
CA GLY A 897 31.51 6.23 20.05
C GLY A 897 31.81 4.94 20.83
N THR A 898 31.32 3.82 20.29
CA THR A 898 31.55 2.47 20.83
C THR A 898 31.81 1.46 19.70
N LEU A 899 32.02 0.18 20.05
CA LEU A 899 32.13 -0.95 19.13
C LEU A 899 30.82 -1.76 19.07
N LYS A 900 30.63 -2.52 18.00
CA LYS A 900 29.61 -3.58 17.94
C LYS A 900 30.22 -4.85 18.55
N ALA A 901 29.57 -5.44 19.53
CA ALA A 901 30.03 -6.68 20.16
C ALA A 901 30.24 -7.81 19.13
N SER A 902 29.32 -7.97 18.17
CA SER A 902 29.45 -8.97 17.10
C SER A 902 30.63 -8.73 16.16
N ALA A 903 30.97 -7.47 15.88
CA ALA A 903 32.13 -7.13 15.04
C ALA A 903 33.44 -7.40 15.79
N LEU A 904 33.52 -7.04 17.08
CA LEU A 904 34.67 -7.34 17.93
C LEU A 904 34.90 -8.87 18.01
N VAL A 905 33.87 -9.62 18.37
CA VAL A 905 33.96 -11.08 18.52
C VAL A 905 34.26 -11.75 17.18
N GLY A 906 33.64 -11.27 16.10
CA GLY A 906 33.91 -11.74 14.74
C GLY A 906 35.37 -11.60 14.34
N GLU A 907 35.98 -10.44 14.59
CA GLU A 907 37.40 -10.20 14.28
C GLU A 907 38.33 -11.06 15.16
N LEU A 908 38.05 -11.17 16.46
CA LEU A 908 38.87 -11.93 17.42
C LEU A 908 38.93 -13.43 17.12
N LEU A 909 37.83 -13.97 16.62
CA LEU A 909 37.66 -15.39 16.32
C LEU A 909 37.86 -15.71 14.83
N GLY A 910 38.12 -14.70 13.98
CA GLY A 910 38.29 -14.90 12.53
C GLY A 910 37.03 -15.43 11.84
N LEU A 911 35.85 -15.00 12.30
CA LEU A 911 34.58 -15.43 11.72
C LEU A 911 34.40 -14.87 10.29
N SER A 912 33.72 -15.62 9.43
CA SER A 912 33.37 -15.16 8.09
C SER A 912 32.46 -13.93 8.13
N SER A 913 32.37 -13.23 7.00
CA SER A 913 31.49 -12.05 6.84
C SER A 913 30.02 -12.32 7.17
N ASP A 914 29.59 -13.58 7.05
CA ASP A 914 28.19 -13.99 7.24
C ASP A 914 27.95 -14.53 8.66
N ALA A 915 28.98 -15.07 9.30
CA ALA A 915 28.90 -15.60 10.66
C ALA A 915 28.88 -14.49 11.72
N SER A 916 29.60 -13.39 11.52
CA SER A 916 29.62 -12.28 12.49
C SER A 916 28.25 -11.60 12.67
N PRO A 917 27.48 -11.25 11.61
CA PRO A 917 26.12 -10.74 11.75
C PRO A 917 25.13 -11.73 12.35
N ALA A 918 25.37 -13.04 12.19
CA ALA A 918 24.52 -14.11 12.72
C ALA A 918 24.71 -14.39 14.22
N LEU A 919 25.75 -13.82 14.86
CA LEU A 919 25.98 -13.95 16.29
C LEU A 919 24.78 -13.46 17.11
N ARG A 920 24.30 -14.30 18.04
CA ARG A 920 23.27 -13.90 18.99
C ARG A 920 23.90 -13.06 20.10
N VAL A 921 23.59 -11.77 20.08
CA VAL A 921 24.04 -10.81 21.08
C VAL A 921 22.86 -10.39 21.96
N HIS A 922 23.10 -10.38 23.26
CA HIS A 922 22.12 -9.99 24.27
C HIS A 922 22.74 -9.00 25.26
N LYS A 923 22.17 -7.80 25.38
CA LYS A 923 22.58 -6.79 26.34
C LYS A 923 21.99 -7.11 27.71
N ILE A 924 22.86 -7.31 28.70
CA ILE A 924 22.49 -7.76 30.05
C ILE A 924 22.52 -6.65 31.09
N ALA A 925 23.29 -5.58 30.86
CA ALA A 925 23.41 -4.48 31.80
C ALA A 925 23.76 -3.15 31.13
N THR A 926 23.30 -2.06 31.74
CA THR A 926 23.69 -0.69 31.41
C THR A 926 24.27 -0.05 32.67
N ARG A 927 25.51 0.43 32.63
CA ARG A 927 26.10 1.19 33.74
C ARG A 927 25.94 2.68 33.48
N PHE A 928 25.27 3.37 34.39
CA PHE A 928 25.17 4.83 34.39
C PHE A 928 26.38 5.45 35.10
N ARG A 929 26.84 6.60 34.62
CA ARG A 929 27.86 7.41 35.29
C ARG A 929 27.34 7.81 36.67
N VAL A 930 28.19 7.70 37.68
CA VAL A 930 27.88 8.19 39.03
C VAL A 930 27.67 9.70 38.94
N ALA A 931 26.56 10.20 39.46
CA ALA A 931 26.31 11.64 39.56
C ALA A 931 27.41 12.26 40.42
N THR A 932 28.31 13.05 39.82
CA THR A 932 29.15 13.96 40.60
C THR A 932 28.24 14.98 41.26
N GLU A 933 28.22 15.02 42.59
CA GLU A 933 27.57 16.10 43.33
C GLU A 933 27.99 17.45 42.72
N PRO A 934 27.07 18.42 42.57
CA PRO A 934 27.47 19.75 42.14
C PRO A 934 28.52 20.26 43.12
N ALA A 935 29.70 20.62 42.62
CA ALA A 935 30.72 21.27 43.43
C ALA A 935 30.03 22.44 44.17
N ALA A 936 29.97 22.33 45.50
CA ALA A 936 29.43 23.38 46.34
C ALA A 936 30.07 24.70 45.91
N ALA A 937 29.23 25.67 45.53
CA ALA A 937 29.68 27.01 45.22
C ALA A 937 30.45 27.54 46.43
N THR A 938 31.78 27.55 46.35
CA THR A 938 32.63 28.26 47.28
C THR A 938 32.30 29.74 47.15
N SER A 939 31.61 30.26 48.15
CA SER A 939 31.44 31.69 48.38
C SER A 939 32.81 32.33 48.63
N ALA A 940 33.21 33.22 47.73
CA ALA A 940 34.08 34.36 48.00
C ALA A 940 33.74 35.47 47.01
#